data_AF-A0AAJ6BJ88-F1
#
_entry.id   AF-A0AAJ6BJ88-F1
#
_cell.length_a   1.000
_cell.length_b   1.000
_cell.length_c   1.000
_cell.angle_alpha   90.00
_cell.angle_beta   90.00
_cell.angle_gamma   90.00
#
_symmetry.space_group_name_H-M   'P 1'
#
loop_
_entity.id
_entity.type
_entity.pdbx_description
1 polymer ?
#
loop_
_entity_poly.entity_id
_entity_poly.type
_entity_poly.pdbx_seq_one_letter_code
_entity_poly.pdbx_strand_id
1 'polypeptide(L)'
;MNQIRKSPLQTLGYHFIPAEYLPAGKDEYHIRHQQSNNQIHYRHLTAWEIEMLVRNRNTSDDWNNLLVSDAFNPELVQNCKFYGLVRIGKLESVYLEFHNLRRPVGLYNSTVISCDFGDNIVVDNVNYISHYITGNDVMLVNINEIATTDHAKFGNGILKDGESENIRIWLEACNENGGRSIIPFDGMLPGDAYLWTRFRDDDQFQQKLKDFTQARFDTRRGYYGTIGDRTVIKNCRIVKDVNIGSDAYLKGANKIKNVTINSSAKAKSQVGEGCELVNGIVDYGCRLFYGVKAVRFFMASHSQLKYGARLINSYLGNNSTISCCEVLNSLIFPGHEQHHNNSFLCAALVQGQSNMAAGATIGSNHNSRSPDGELIAGRGFWPGLCVSLKHNSQFASFSILAKGDYPAELNIPIPFALTSNDVTNNRLLVMPAYWFLYNMYALARNAWKYGDRDKRTQKIQLLENNYLAPDTINEIVHSLELMQELTGKAWLRHQQQERKRASREELMAIGKQLLDSQDPILQELEIQAEGFENNRRPVVLLKVPAAYQIFRELITYYAVQQLIVQADTYEWKTLEQVRAAVPTRLSLDTWTNVGGQLIRQVAIEKLIQKIHTGRVKSWEQVHAFYTEQADAYAQEKFQHAAAALQAVHGIHLRKAGADSIKSLLDQSLQTREWMVKGIYEARAKDYKNPFRKMVYESTAAMNKVTGKLEQNAFIKQEKEGLETFRKTIASLSRKWAGK
;
A
#
# COMPACT_ATOMS: atom_id res chain seq x y z
N MET A 1 -9.98 -39.08 -6.97
CA MET A 1 -9.19 -40.33 -6.97
C MET A 1 -8.58 -40.50 -5.58
N ASN A 2 -8.94 -41.57 -4.86
CA ASN A 2 -8.39 -41.84 -3.53
C ASN A 2 -7.14 -42.71 -3.67
N GLN A 3 -5.96 -42.11 -3.68
CA GLN A 3 -4.69 -42.83 -3.56
C GLN A 3 -4.34 -42.97 -2.07
N ILE A 4 -4.96 -43.92 -1.38
CA ILE A 4 -4.59 -44.24 0.01
C ILE A 4 -3.35 -45.12 -0.02
N ARG A 5 -2.22 -44.61 0.48
CA ARG A 5 -0.97 -45.36 0.61
C ARG A 5 -0.92 -46.03 1.99
N LYS A 6 -0.53 -47.30 2.02
CA LYS A 6 -0.28 -48.06 3.26
C LYS A 6 1.23 -48.18 3.45
N SER A 7 1.71 -47.78 4.62
CA SER A 7 3.12 -47.89 5.02
C SER A 7 3.20 -48.50 6.43
N PRO A 8 4.33 -49.14 6.80
CA PRO A 8 4.55 -49.62 8.16
C PRO A 8 4.41 -48.49 9.19
N LEU A 9 3.90 -48.78 10.39
CA LEU A 9 3.71 -47.77 11.44
C LEU A 9 5.05 -47.13 11.86
N GLN A 10 6.13 -47.89 11.83
CA GLN A 10 7.49 -47.46 12.19
C GLN A 10 8.04 -46.37 11.27
N THR A 11 7.46 -46.17 10.08
CA THR A 11 7.87 -45.11 9.16
C THR A 11 7.08 -43.82 9.36
N LEU A 12 6.11 -43.79 10.29
CA LEU A 12 5.33 -42.60 10.56
C LEU A 12 6.22 -41.52 11.19
N GLY A 13 6.36 -40.38 10.51
CA GLY A 13 7.24 -39.28 10.96
C GLY A 13 8.66 -39.30 10.37
N TYR A 14 8.97 -40.28 9.52
CA TYR A 14 10.23 -40.38 8.78
C TYR A 14 9.98 -40.31 7.27
N HIS A 15 11.06 -40.15 6.50
CA HIS A 15 11.02 -40.00 5.05
C HIS A 15 10.20 -38.78 4.60
N PHE A 16 10.27 -37.68 5.36
CA PHE A 16 9.65 -36.41 5.03
C PHE A 16 10.13 -35.89 3.68
N ILE A 17 11.44 -36.00 3.43
CA ILE A 17 12.04 -35.69 2.13
C ILE A 17 12.15 -36.99 1.33
N PRO A 18 11.56 -37.07 0.12
CA PRO A 18 11.76 -38.23 -0.75
C PRO A 18 13.24 -38.43 -1.07
N ALA A 19 13.68 -39.69 -1.16
CA ALA A 19 15.10 -40.04 -1.25
C ALA A 19 15.82 -39.41 -2.46
N GLU A 20 15.11 -39.21 -3.57
CA GLU A 20 15.63 -38.56 -4.77
C GLU A 20 15.97 -37.08 -4.60
N TYR A 21 15.43 -36.42 -3.56
CA TYR A 21 15.69 -35.01 -3.23
C TYR A 21 16.64 -34.83 -2.05
N LEU A 22 17.16 -35.93 -1.48
CA LEU A 22 18.16 -35.87 -0.41
C LEU A 22 19.56 -35.68 -0.99
N PRO A 23 20.33 -34.68 -0.52
CA PRO A 23 21.73 -34.55 -0.90
C PRO A 23 22.57 -35.74 -0.42
N ALA A 24 23.63 -36.08 -1.17
CA ALA A 24 24.52 -37.17 -0.81
C ALA A 24 25.12 -37.00 0.60
N GLY A 25 25.04 -38.04 1.41
CA GLY A 25 25.55 -38.05 2.80
C GLY A 25 24.75 -37.19 3.78
N LYS A 26 23.56 -36.72 3.40
CA LYS A 26 22.62 -36.00 4.29
C LYS A 26 21.38 -36.84 4.55
N ASP A 27 20.80 -36.65 5.73
CA ASP A 27 19.51 -37.22 6.12
C ASP A 27 18.37 -36.20 5.92
N GLU A 28 17.14 -36.59 6.26
CA GLU A 28 15.98 -35.71 6.16
C GLU A 28 15.98 -34.51 7.12
N TYR A 29 16.86 -34.52 8.13
CA TYR A 29 16.92 -33.49 9.17
C TYR A 29 17.96 -32.39 8.87
N HIS A 30 18.78 -32.53 7.83
CA HIS A 30 19.85 -31.58 7.54
C HIS A 30 19.39 -30.11 7.38
N ILE A 31 18.24 -29.85 6.74
CA ILE A 31 17.67 -28.49 6.62
C ILE A 31 17.05 -28.05 7.94
N ARG A 32 16.32 -28.95 8.62
CA ARG A 32 15.78 -28.68 9.96
C ARG A 32 16.88 -28.21 10.91
N HIS A 33 18.04 -28.87 10.91
CA HIS A 33 19.16 -28.49 11.77
C HIS A 33 19.78 -27.13 11.39
N GLN A 34 19.69 -26.73 10.12
CA GLN A 34 20.09 -25.38 9.68
C GLN A 34 19.07 -24.32 10.12
N GLN A 35 17.77 -24.65 10.12
CA GLN A 35 16.70 -23.75 10.57
C GLN A 35 16.68 -23.57 12.09
N SER A 36 17.03 -24.62 12.83
CA SER A 36 17.04 -24.64 14.28
C SER A 36 18.27 -23.90 14.83
N ASN A 37 18.13 -22.61 15.10
CA ASN A 37 19.19 -21.76 15.64
C ASN A 37 19.06 -21.53 17.16
N ASN A 38 18.48 -22.49 17.88
CA ASN A 38 18.40 -22.41 19.33
C ASN A 38 19.73 -22.85 19.96
N GLN A 39 20.13 -22.21 21.05
CA GLN A 39 21.36 -22.56 21.78
C GLN A 39 21.13 -23.73 22.74
N ILE A 40 20.10 -24.55 22.49
CA ILE A 40 19.68 -25.63 23.38
C ILE A 40 20.57 -26.84 23.11
N HIS A 41 21.28 -27.28 24.15
CA HIS A 41 21.95 -28.57 24.12
C HIS A 41 20.91 -29.68 24.35
N TYR A 42 20.75 -30.54 23.35
CA TYR A 42 19.80 -31.65 23.40
C TYR A 42 20.52 -32.94 23.80
N ARG A 43 19.95 -33.65 24.78
CA ARG A 43 20.40 -34.97 25.23
C ARG A 43 19.28 -36.02 25.10
N HIS A 44 19.66 -37.27 25.18
CA HIS A 44 18.69 -38.37 25.32
C HIS A 44 18.00 -38.33 26.69
N LEU A 45 16.82 -38.93 26.74
CA LEU A 45 16.08 -39.15 27.98
C LEU A 45 16.84 -40.13 28.89
N THR A 46 16.78 -39.87 30.19
CA THR A 46 17.17 -40.81 31.24
C THR A 46 16.08 -41.87 31.43
N ALA A 47 16.43 -42.99 32.06
CA ALA A 47 15.47 -44.06 32.36
C ALA A 47 14.28 -43.56 33.22
N TRP A 48 14.56 -42.69 34.20
CA TRP A 48 13.52 -42.08 35.03
C TRP A 48 12.58 -41.17 34.22
N GLU A 49 13.11 -40.36 33.30
CA GLU A 49 12.28 -39.51 32.44
C GLU A 49 11.37 -40.35 31.53
N ILE A 50 11.87 -41.46 30.97
CA ILE A 50 11.05 -42.38 30.17
C ILE A 50 9.92 -42.99 31.01
N GLU A 51 10.23 -43.49 32.21
CA GLU A 51 9.23 -44.06 33.12
C GLU A 51 8.12 -43.04 33.45
N MET A 52 8.51 -41.80 33.77
CA MET A 52 7.57 -40.72 34.05
C MET A 52 6.71 -40.38 32.84
N LEU A 53 7.29 -40.30 31.64
CA LEU A 53 6.54 -40.06 30.41
C LEU A 53 5.53 -41.18 30.15
N VAL A 54 5.91 -42.45 30.30
CA VAL A 54 4.99 -43.59 30.14
C VAL A 54 3.87 -43.55 31.19
N ARG A 55 4.19 -43.27 32.46
CA ARG A 55 3.20 -43.13 33.55
C ARG A 55 2.20 -42.02 33.27
N ASN A 56 2.65 -40.94 32.63
CA ASN A 56 1.84 -39.82 32.19
C ASN A 56 1.03 -40.12 30.90
N ARG A 57 0.96 -41.39 30.47
CA ARG A 57 0.24 -41.87 29.29
C ARG A 57 0.79 -41.34 27.96
N ASN A 58 2.06 -41.00 27.92
CA ASN A 58 2.72 -40.67 26.66
C ASN A 58 3.16 -41.95 25.94
N THR A 59 3.21 -41.89 24.61
CA THR A 59 3.73 -42.97 23.76
C THR A 59 4.72 -42.42 22.74
N SER A 60 5.74 -43.18 22.41
CA SER A 60 6.68 -42.88 21.32
C SER A 60 6.90 -44.13 20.47
N ASP A 61 7.14 -43.94 19.19
CA ASP A 61 7.66 -44.95 18.27
C ASP A 61 9.10 -45.37 18.62
N ASP A 62 9.95 -44.42 19.01
CA ASP A 62 11.31 -44.64 19.51
C ASP A 62 11.72 -43.51 20.49
N TRP A 63 11.88 -43.85 21.77
CA TRP A 63 12.28 -42.89 22.80
C TRP A 63 13.67 -42.28 22.57
N ASN A 64 14.54 -42.91 21.78
CA ASN A 64 15.84 -42.33 21.44
C ASN A 64 15.71 -41.08 20.54
N ASN A 65 14.59 -40.98 19.82
CA ASN A 65 14.27 -39.85 18.95
C ASN A 65 13.51 -38.74 19.69
N LEU A 66 13.22 -38.88 20.98
CA LEU A 66 12.77 -37.79 21.83
C LEU A 66 13.96 -37.20 22.60
N LEU A 67 14.46 -36.06 22.12
CA LEU A 67 15.59 -35.37 22.74
C LEU A 67 15.11 -34.17 23.56
N VAL A 68 15.78 -33.92 24.68
CA VAL A 68 15.35 -32.91 25.65
C VAL A 68 16.51 -32.04 26.11
N SER A 69 16.21 -30.82 26.54
CA SER A 69 17.19 -29.96 27.21
C SER A 69 17.58 -30.48 28.60
N ASP A 70 18.67 -29.97 29.17
CA ASP A 70 19.10 -30.35 30.52
C ASP A 70 18.05 -30.01 31.61
N ALA A 71 17.34 -28.89 31.44
CA ALA A 71 16.30 -28.41 32.35
C ALA A 71 14.88 -28.88 31.95
N PHE A 72 14.78 -30.04 31.31
CA PHE A 72 13.50 -30.67 30.97
C PHE A 72 12.81 -31.27 32.20
N ASN A 73 11.49 -31.12 32.29
CA ASN A 73 10.67 -31.75 33.33
C ASN A 73 9.62 -32.69 32.69
N PRO A 74 9.75 -34.02 32.83
CA PRO A 74 8.81 -34.98 32.26
C PRO A 74 7.40 -34.95 32.89
N GLU A 75 7.24 -34.37 34.08
CA GLU A 75 5.94 -34.25 34.75
C GLU A 75 4.96 -33.33 34.01
N LEU A 76 5.51 -32.40 33.22
CA LEU A 76 4.78 -31.42 32.43
C LEU A 76 4.43 -31.92 31.02
N VAL A 77 4.62 -33.21 30.75
CA VAL A 77 4.28 -33.84 29.47
C VAL A 77 3.30 -34.98 29.72
N GLN A 78 2.07 -34.87 29.21
CA GLN A 78 0.99 -35.83 29.52
C GLN A 78 0.09 -36.14 28.33
N ASN A 79 -0.22 -37.43 28.17
CA ASN A 79 -1.14 -37.94 27.14
C ASN A 79 -0.79 -37.49 25.71
N CYS A 80 0.51 -37.47 25.38
CA CYS A 80 1.03 -37.13 24.06
C CYS A 80 1.50 -38.37 23.28
N LYS A 81 1.45 -38.27 21.96
CA LYS A 81 1.99 -39.29 21.03
C LYS A 81 3.11 -38.68 20.21
N PHE A 82 4.31 -39.24 20.30
CA PHE A 82 5.50 -38.77 19.61
C PHE A 82 5.86 -39.73 18.47
N TYR A 83 6.19 -39.16 17.31
CA TYR A 83 6.66 -39.88 16.13
C TYR A 83 7.82 -39.13 15.48
N GLY A 84 8.84 -39.85 15.00
CA GLY A 84 10.01 -39.22 14.42
C GLY A 84 10.86 -38.46 15.45
N LEU A 85 11.84 -37.69 14.97
CA LEU A 85 12.72 -36.90 15.82
C LEU A 85 11.98 -35.71 16.45
N VAL A 86 11.75 -35.71 17.75
CA VAL A 86 11.14 -34.60 18.50
C VAL A 86 12.14 -34.03 19.49
N ARG A 87 12.26 -32.70 19.53
CA ARG A 87 13.18 -32.00 20.44
C ARG A 87 12.43 -31.02 21.33
N ILE A 88 12.61 -31.10 22.64
CA ILE A 88 11.88 -30.28 23.63
C ILE A 88 12.88 -29.45 24.46
N GLY A 89 12.66 -28.13 24.51
CA GLY A 89 13.41 -27.21 25.35
C GLY A 89 13.13 -27.37 26.84
N LYS A 90 13.47 -26.34 27.62
CA LYS A 90 13.22 -26.28 29.06
C LYS A 90 11.72 -26.25 29.35
N LEU A 91 11.28 -26.95 30.40
CA LEU A 91 9.90 -26.90 30.89
C LEU A 91 9.88 -26.59 32.40
N GLU A 92 9.54 -25.36 32.76
CA GLU A 92 9.40 -24.94 34.15
C GLU A 92 7.95 -25.12 34.66
N SER A 93 7.79 -25.40 35.95
CA SER A 93 6.47 -25.53 36.61
C SER A 93 5.78 -24.17 36.82
N VAL A 94 5.52 -23.47 35.71
CA VAL A 94 4.87 -22.16 35.62
C VAL A 94 3.70 -22.21 34.64
N TYR A 95 2.96 -21.11 34.51
CA TYR A 95 1.91 -20.97 33.49
C TYR A 95 2.18 -19.76 32.61
N LEU A 96 1.74 -19.84 31.35
CA LEU A 96 1.66 -18.70 30.45
C LEU A 96 0.25 -18.11 30.47
N GLU A 97 0.16 -16.78 30.34
CA GLU A 97 -1.10 -16.06 30.27
C GLU A 97 -1.15 -15.11 29.07
N PHE A 98 -2.22 -15.20 28.27
CA PHE A 98 -2.51 -14.24 27.21
C PHE A 98 -4.00 -13.97 27.07
N HIS A 99 -4.43 -12.72 27.30
CA HIS A 99 -5.85 -12.32 27.31
C HIS A 99 -6.74 -13.25 28.17
N ASN A 100 -6.37 -13.43 29.45
CA ASN A 100 -7.03 -14.30 30.42
C ASN A 100 -7.01 -15.81 30.09
N LEU A 101 -6.40 -16.22 28.98
CA LEU A 101 -6.12 -17.64 28.72
C LEU A 101 -4.88 -18.02 29.51
N ARG A 102 -5.07 -18.79 30.59
CA ARG A 102 -4.00 -19.37 31.40
C ARG A 102 -3.82 -20.84 31.08
N ARG A 103 -2.57 -21.25 30.84
CA ARG A 103 -2.21 -22.64 30.63
C ARG A 103 -0.86 -22.96 31.28
N PRO A 104 -0.73 -24.12 31.95
CA PRO A 104 0.56 -24.57 32.45
C PRO A 104 1.51 -24.80 31.27
N VAL A 105 2.78 -24.47 31.46
CA VAL A 105 3.86 -24.83 30.55
C VAL A 105 3.95 -26.34 30.46
N GLY A 106 4.05 -26.87 29.24
CA GLY A 106 4.06 -28.31 28.99
C GLY A 106 3.37 -28.73 27.70
N LEU A 107 3.40 -30.04 27.44
CA LEU A 107 2.76 -30.67 26.30
C LEU A 107 1.66 -31.61 26.79
N TYR A 108 0.43 -31.39 26.32
CA TYR A 108 -0.77 -32.05 26.82
C TYR A 108 -1.69 -32.47 25.67
N ASN A 109 -2.18 -33.71 25.72
CA ASN A 109 -3.27 -34.22 24.86
C ASN A 109 -3.03 -34.00 23.35
N SER A 110 -1.81 -34.25 22.87
CA SER A 110 -1.40 -33.84 21.51
C SER A 110 -0.64 -34.93 20.76
N THR A 111 -0.81 -34.99 19.44
CA THR A 111 0.00 -35.84 18.55
C THR A 111 1.08 -34.98 17.90
N VAL A 112 2.34 -35.33 18.12
CA VAL A 112 3.53 -34.58 17.69
C VAL A 112 4.37 -35.44 16.76
N ILE A 113 4.69 -34.91 15.59
CA ILE A 113 5.48 -35.62 14.58
C ILE A 113 6.64 -34.74 14.11
N SER A 114 7.87 -35.16 14.37
CA SER A 114 9.07 -34.48 13.87
C SER A 114 9.06 -32.96 14.11
N CYS A 115 9.07 -32.53 15.38
CA CYS A 115 8.98 -31.11 15.76
C CYS A 115 10.13 -30.67 16.69
N ASP A 116 10.45 -29.37 16.65
CA ASP A 116 11.29 -28.70 17.64
C ASP A 116 10.45 -27.72 18.45
N PHE A 117 10.54 -27.83 19.77
CA PHE A 117 9.91 -26.90 20.69
C PHE A 117 10.96 -26.13 21.49
N GLY A 118 10.83 -24.80 21.52
CA GLY A 118 11.60 -23.91 22.37
C GLY A 118 11.25 -24.03 23.85
N ASP A 119 11.82 -23.13 24.65
CA ASP A 119 11.64 -23.11 26.09
C ASP A 119 10.24 -22.66 26.49
N ASN A 120 9.74 -23.25 27.59
CA ASN A 120 8.51 -22.90 28.28
C ASN A 120 7.28 -22.82 27.37
N ILE A 121 7.18 -23.75 26.43
CA ILE A 121 6.05 -23.82 25.51
C ILE A 121 4.78 -24.37 26.18
N VAL A 122 3.63 -23.94 25.67
CA VAL A 122 2.33 -24.57 25.92
C VAL A 122 1.84 -25.23 24.62
N VAL A 123 1.69 -26.55 24.62
CA VAL A 123 1.00 -27.30 23.56
C VAL A 123 -0.13 -28.09 24.21
N ASP A 124 -1.36 -27.62 24.09
CA ASP A 124 -2.51 -28.21 24.79
C ASP A 124 -3.67 -28.45 23.82
N ASN A 125 -4.09 -29.71 23.69
CA ASN A 125 -5.17 -30.12 22.79
C ASN A 125 -4.89 -29.70 21.33
N VAL A 126 -3.67 -29.99 20.87
CA VAL A 126 -3.28 -29.88 19.46
C VAL A 126 -3.38 -31.27 18.86
N ASN A 127 -4.49 -31.55 18.16
CA ASN A 127 -4.83 -32.90 17.71
C ASN A 127 -3.72 -33.51 16.84
N TYR A 128 -3.07 -32.67 16.03
CA TYR A 128 -2.00 -33.06 15.13
C TYR A 128 -1.07 -31.86 14.85
N ILE A 129 0.22 -31.98 15.22
CA ILE A 129 1.28 -31.06 14.82
C ILE A 129 2.43 -31.85 14.15
N SER A 130 2.87 -31.40 12.98
CA SER A 130 3.96 -32.07 12.24
C SER A 130 4.91 -31.12 11.49
N HIS A 131 6.21 -31.37 11.59
CA HIS A 131 7.25 -30.65 10.84
C HIS A 131 7.25 -29.14 11.10
N TYR A 132 7.28 -28.77 12.38
CA TYR A 132 7.38 -27.38 12.83
C TYR A 132 8.53 -27.16 13.80
N ILE A 133 9.07 -25.94 13.76
CA ILE A 133 10.04 -25.42 14.71
C ILE A 133 9.38 -24.23 15.41
N THR A 134 9.29 -24.28 16.73
CA THR A 134 8.72 -23.18 17.53
C THR A 134 9.80 -22.47 18.34
N GLY A 135 9.60 -21.17 18.57
CA GLY A 135 10.35 -20.37 19.51
C GLY A 135 9.92 -20.59 20.96
N ASN A 136 10.34 -19.66 21.82
CA ASN A 136 10.12 -19.70 23.26
C ASN A 136 8.78 -19.06 23.66
N ASP A 137 8.22 -19.49 24.79
CA ASP A 137 6.99 -18.92 25.39
C ASP A 137 5.79 -18.91 24.41
N VAL A 138 5.73 -19.88 23.51
CA VAL A 138 4.65 -20.03 22.52
C VAL A 138 3.44 -20.70 23.18
N MET A 139 2.23 -20.32 22.78
CA MET A 139 1.00 -20.98 23.22
C MET A 139 0.21 -21.53 22.04
N LEU A 140 0.09 -22.86 21.95
CA LEU A 140 -0.68 -23.60 20.95
C LEU A 140 -1.82 -24.33 21.66
N VAL A 141 -3.07 -23.87 21.48
CA VAL A 141 -4.20 -24.37 22.27
C VAL A 141 -5.44 -24.66 21.41
N ASN A 142 -6.02 -25.86 21.53
CA ASN A 142 -7.22 -26.29 20.79
C ASN A 142 -7.07 -26.10 19.27
N ILE A 143 -6.17 -26.86 18.66
CA ILE A 143 -5.88 -26.73 17.22
C ILE A 143 -6.05 -28.09 16.55
N ASN A 144 -6.79 -28.14 15.43
CA ASN A 144 -7.06 -29.43 14.79
C ASN A 144 -5.87 -29.94 13.96
N GLU A 145 -5.21 -29.08 13.19
CA GLU A 145 -4.06 -29.46 12.35
C GLU A 145 -3.05 -28.29 12.26
N ILE A 146 -1.80 -28.60 12.60
CA ILE A 146 -0.61 -27.81 12.25
C ILE A 146 0.32 -28.73 11.44
N ALA A 147 0.57 -28.44 10.18
CA ALA A 147 1.38 -29.35 9.34
C ALA A 147 2.17 -28.64 8.26
N THR A 148 3.37 -29.14 7.95
CA THR A 148 4.19 -28.66 6.84
C THR A 148 4.46 -29.81 5.87
N THR A 149 4.46 -29.50 4.58
CA THR A 149 4.86 -30.40 3.49
C THR A 149 6.31 -30.15 3.08
N ASP A 150 6.98 -31.16 2.53
CA ASP A 150 8.38 -31.08 2.10
C ASP A 150 8.63 -30.01 1.01
N HIS A 151 7.59 -29.68 0.25
CA HIS A 151 7.60 -28.69 -0.81
C HIS A 151 6.90 -27.37 -0.43
N ALA A 152 6.74 -27.10 0.86
CA ALA A 152 6.14 -25.86 1.35
C ALA A 152 6.89 -24.62 0.83
N LYS A 153 6.12 -23.60 0.44
CA LYS A 153 6.62 -22.31 -0.08
C LYS A 153 6.24 -21.14 0.79
N PHE A 154 5.36 -21.37 1.77
CA PHE A 154 4.88 -20.37 2.73
C PHE A 154 4.31 -19.11 2.03
N GLY A 155 3.60 -19.30 0.92
CA GLY A 155 2.99 -18.21 0.14
C GLY A 155 3.91 -17.56 -0.89
N ASN A 156 5.21 -17.85 -0.89
CA ASN A 156 6.15 -17.37 -1.91
C ASN A 156 5.90 -18.05 -3.26
N GLY A 157 5.93 -17.29 -4.35
CA GLY A 157 5.71 -17.79 -5.72
C GLY A 157 6.94 -18.47 -6.34
N ILE A 158 7.74 -19.18 -5.54
CA ILE A 158 8.92 -19.92 -6.01
C ILE A 158 8.56 -21.36 -6.43
N LEU A 159 9.50 -22.03 -7.10
CA LEU A 159 9.48 -23.48 -7.27
C LEU A 159 10.54 -24.14 -6.39
N LYS A 160 10.20 -25.32 -5.88
CA LYS A 160 11.09 -26.27 -5.25
C LYS A 160 11.64 -27.26 -6.28
N ASP A 161 12.72 -27.94 -5.95
CA ASP A 161 13.35 -28.91 -6.85
C ASP A 161 12.36 -29.99 -7.31
N GLY A 162 12.38 -30.32 -8.61
CA GLY A 162 11.47 -31.29 -9.22
C GLY A 162 10.04 -30.80 -9.48
N GLU A 163 9.70 -29.55 -9.15
CA GLU A 163 8.39 -28.98 -9.46
C GLU A 163 8.33 -28.36 -10.86
N SER A 164 7.15 -28.45 -11.49
CA SER A 164 6.87 -27.86 -12.80
C SER A 164 6.35 -26.42 -12.70
N GLU A 165 6.54 -25.61 -13.75
CA GLU A 165 6.16 -24.19 -13.73
C GLU A 165 4.65 -23.94 -13.56
N ASN A 166 3.79 -24.87 -13.99
CA ASN A 166 2.34 -24.74 -13.88
C ASN A 166 1.80 -24.70 -12.44
N ILE A 167 2.59 -25.09 -11.44
CA ILE A 167 2.19 -24.99 -10.03
C ILE A 167 2.73 -23.73 -9.35
N ARG A 168 3.47 -22.88 -10.08
CA ARG A 168 3.93 -21.60 -9.54
C ARG A 168 2.72 -20.74 -9.20
N ILE A 169 2.80 -20.08 -8.04
CA ILE A 169 1.75 -19.16 -7.60
C ILE A 169 2.01 -17.80 -8.23
N TRP A 170 0.99 -17.31 -8.92
CA TRP A 170 0.93 -15.98 -9.51
C TRP A 170 -0.23 -15.19 -8.90
N LEU A 171 -0.03 -13.88 -8.72
CA LEU A 171 -1.09 -12.93 -8.37
C LEU A 171 -1.48 -12.19 -9.64
N GLU A 172 -2.67 -12.43 -10.16
CA GLU A 172 -3.21 -11.80 -11.37
C GLU A 172 -3.66 -10.35 -11.08
N ALA A 173 -2.71 -9.45 -10.81
CA ALA A 173 -3.02 -8.06 -10.48
C ALA A 173 -3.47 -7.25 -11.71
N CYS A 174 -4.18 -6.15 -11.46
CA CYS A 174 -4.66 -5.14 -12.43
C CYS A 174 -5.67 -5.61 -13.50
N ASN A 175 -5.62 -6.85 -14.00
CA ASN A 175 -6.59 -7.37 -14.95
C ASN A 175 -6.98 -8.82 -14.64
N GLU A 176 -8.12 -9.24 -15.19
CA GLU A 176 -8.69 -10.57 -14.92
C GLU A 176 -8.22 -11.64 -15.91
N ASN A 177 -7.62 -11.26 -17.04
CA ASN A 177 -7.03 -12.20 -18.00
C ASN A 177 -5.63 -12.71 -17.59
N GLY A 178 -5.07 -12.21 -16.47
CA GLY A 178 -3.77 -12.62 -15.94
C GLY A 178 -2.55 -12.05 -16.69
N GLY A 179 -2.73 -11.21 -17.70
CA GLY A 179 -1.64 -10.60 -18.47
C GLY A 179 -0.73 -9.69 -17.64
N ARG A 180 -1.16 -9.28 -16.44
CA ARG A 180 -0.36 -8.52 -15.49
C ARG A 180 -0.01 -9.29 -14.20
N SER A 181 0.09 -10.61 -14.29
CA SER A 181 0.46 -11.48 -13.16
C SER A 181 1.84 -11.22 -12.55
N ILE A 182 1.92 -11.15 -11.22
CA ILE A 182 3.16 -10.94 -10.47
C ILE A 182 3.50 -12.18 -9.63
N ILE A 183 4.78 -12.41 -9.36
CA ILE A 183 5.22 -13.49 -8.45
C ILE A 183 5.36 -12.91 -7.04
N PRO A 184 4.54 -13.33 -6.06
CA PRO A 184 4.61 -12.82 -4.70
C PRO A 184 5.87 -13.35 -4.00
N PHE A 185 6.48 -12.53 -3.15
CA PHE A 185 7.58 -12.97 -2.29
C PHE A 185 7.61 -12.18 -0.98
N ASP A 186 8.08 -12.84 0.08
CA ASP A 186 8.23 -12.23 1.39
C ASP A 186 9.27 -11.10 1.34
N GLY A 187 8.84 -9.89 1.73
CA GLY A 187 9.56 -8.64 1.55
C GLY A 187 9.20 -7.83 0.29
N MET A 188 8.22 -8.25 -0.52
CA MET A 188 7.79 -7.49 -1.71
C MET A 188 7.19 -6.12 -1.36
N LEU A 189 7.75 -5.07 -1.95
CA LEU A 189 7.28 -3.70 -1.79
C LEU A 189 6.26 -3.33 -2.88
N PRO A 190 5.38 -2.33 -2.66
CA PRO A 190 4.41 -1.92 -3.68
C PRO A 190 5.08 -1.40 -4.96
N GLY A 191 6.29 -0.85 -4.87
CA GLY A 191 7.11 -0.50 -6.03
C GLY A 191 7.51 -1.71 -6.87
N ASP A 192 7.83 -2.84 -6.23
CA ASP A 192 8.20 -4.08 -6.92
C ASP A 192 7.01 -4.64 -7.70
N ALA A 193 5.83 -4.64 -7.07
CA ALA A 193 4.59 -5.05 -7.72
C ALA A 193 4.26 -4.13 -8.91
N TYR A 194 4.49 -2.81 -8.79
CA TYR A 194 4.36 -1.89 -9.91
C TYR A 194 5.30 -2.25 -11.07
N LEU A 195 6.60 -2.43 -10.80
CA LEU A 195 7.58 -2.79 -11.82
C LEU A 195 7.19 -4.09 -12.55
N TRP A 196 6.74 -5.11 -11.81
CA TRP A 196 6.24 -6.35 -12.38
C TRP A 196 5.03 -6.15 -13.29
N THR A 197 4.02 -5.39 -12.85
CA THR A 197 2.78 -5.21 -13.63
C THR A 197 2.98 -4.33 -14.87
N ARG A 198 4.07 -3.55 -14.93
CA ARG A 198 4.47 -2.67 -16.05
C ARG A 198 5.58 -3.32 -16.87
N PHE A 199 5.99 -2.67 -17.96
CA PHE A 199 7.08 -3.13 -18.84
C PHE A 199 6.86 -4.58 -19.33
N ARG A 200 5.64 -4.90 -19.73
CA ARG A 200 5.23 -6.26 -20.15
C ARG A 200 5.73 -6.63 -21.54
N ASP A 201 6.13 -5.63 -22.31
CA ASP A 201 6.81 -5.72 -23.60
C ASP A 201 8.32 -6.00 -23.48
N ASP A 202 8.89 -5.94 -22.27
CA ASP A 202 10.30 -6.19 -22.00
C ASP A 202 10.52 -7.58 -21.38
N ASP A 203 10.54 -8.61 -22.22
CA ASP A 203 10.69 -10.02 -21.78
C ASP A 203 11.98 -10.25 -20.98
N GLN A 204 13.07 -9.58 -21.33
CA GLN A 204 14.34 -9.69 -20.63
C GLN A 204 14.21 -9.18 -19.19
N PHE A 205 13.57 -8.02 -19.01
CA PHE A 205 13.31 -7.46 -17.68
C PHE A 205 12.39 -8.37 -16.86
N GLN A 206 11.27 -8.82 -17.44
CA GLN A 206 10.33 -9.74 -16.77
C GLN A 206 11.01 -11.03 -16.32
N GLN A 207 11.87 -11.61 -17.16
CA GLN A 207 12.65 -12.80 -16.80
C GLN A 207 13.65 -12.51 -15.67
N LYS A 208 14.32 -11.35 -15.67
CA LYS A 208 15.21 -10.98 -14.56
C LYS A 208 14.46 -10.82 -13.23
N LEU A 209 13.27 -10.23 -13.24
CA LEU A 209 12.45 -10.15 -12.02
C LEU A 209 12.05 -11.55 -11.52
N LYS A 210 11.72 -12.47 -12.44
CA LYS A 210 11.45 -13.88 -12.12
C LYS A 210 12.66 -14.54 -11.46
N ASP A 211 13.84 -14.37 -12.06
CA ASP A 211 15.10 -14.92 -11.56
C ASP A 211 15.42 -14.37 -10.16
N PHE A 212 15.25 -13.06 -9.92
CA PHE A 212 15.47 -12.45 -8.61
C PHE A 212 14.55 -13.04 -7.54
N THR A 213 13.26 -13.24 -7.87
CA THR A 213 12.30 -13.86 -6.95
C THR A 213 12.64 -15.31 -6.67
N GLN A 214 13.02 -16.08 -7.69
CA GLN A 214 13.40 -17.49 -7.53
C GLN A 214 14.69 -17.64 -6.72
N ALA A 215 15.69 -16.78 -6.92
CA ALA A 215 16.97 -16.82 -6.23
C ALA A 215 16.90 -16.33 -4.77
N ARG A 216 15.82 -15.65 -4.37
CA ARG A 216 15.63 -15.13 -3.00
C ARG A 216 15.45 -16.25 -1.97
N PHE A 217 15.01 -17.43 -2.40
CA PHE A 217 14.69 -18.53 -1.51
C PHE A 217 15.35 -19.82 -1.98
N ASP A 218 15.67 -20.67 -1.02
CA ASP A 218 16.22 -21.98 -1.30
C ASP A 218 15.19 -22.91 -1.97
N THR A 219 15.60 -23.58 -3.03
CA THR A 219 14.76 -24.49 -3.83
C THR A 219 14.70 -25.91 -3.26
N ARG A 220 15.58 -26.25 -2.33
CA ARG A 220 15.58 -27.58 -1.69
C ARG A 220 14.28 -27.83 -0.93
N ARG A 221 13.88 -29.10 -0.89
CA ARG A 221 12.73 -29.61 -0.13
C ARG A 221 13.11 -29.90 1.31
N GLY A 222 12.12 -29.99 2.20
CA GLY A 222 12.29 -30.39 3.59
C GLY A 222 12.33 -29.24 4.60
N TYR A 223 11.97 -28.03 4.19
CA TYR A 223 11.83 -26.90 5.12
C TYR A 223 10.66 -27.12 6.08
N TYR A 224 10.90 -26.94 7.37
CA TYR A 224 9.87 -26.97 8.41
C TYR A 224 9.19 -25.60 8.50
N GLY A 225 7.93 -25.60 8.90
CA GLY A 225 7.20 -24.37 9.24
C GLY A 225 7.75 -23.79 10.54
N THR A 226 7.73 -22.47 10.67
CA THR A 226 8.27 -21.79 11.86
C THR A 226 7.20 -21.02 12.62
N ILE A 227 7.24 -21.06 13.96
CA ILE A 227 6.43 -20.23 14.85
C ILE A 227 7.36 -19.46 15.78
N GLY A 228 7.48 -18.15 15.63
CA GLY A 228 8.38 -17.32 16.44
C GLY A 228 7.95 -17.14 17.89
N ASP A 229 8.86 -16.66 18.73
CA ASP A 229 8.66 -16.47 20.18
C ASP A 229 7.37 -15.73 20.56
N ARG A 230 6.82 -16.05 21.73
CA ARG A 230 5.66 -15.36 22.34
C ARG A 230 4.43 -15.31 21.43
N THR A 231 4.35 -16.22 20.46
CA THR A 231 3.22 -16.34 19.55
C THR A 231 2.11 -17.14 20.19
N VAL A 232 0.87 -16.70 19.98
CA VAL A 232 -0.32 -17.37 20.50
C VAL A 232 -1.21 -17.80 19.34
N ILE A 233 -1.44 -19.11 19.22
CA ILE A 233 -2.37 -19.72 18.27
C ILE A 233 -3.41 -20.47 19.08
N LYS A 234 -4.69 -20.10 18.94
CA LYS A 234 -5.77 -20.78 19.66
C LYS A 234 -7.04 -20.98 18.86
N ASN A 235 -7.72 -22.08 19.14
CA ASN A 235 -9.03 -22.42 18.56
C ASN A 235 -9.02 -22.39 17.02
N CYS A 236 -7.89 -22.70 16.39
CA CYS A 236 -7.74 -22.70 14.94
C CYS A 236 -8.03 -24.09 14.39
N ARG A 237 -8.60 -24.18 13.18
CA ARG A 237 -8.83 -25.49 12.55
C ARG A 237 -7.57 -25.95 11.82
N ILE A 238 -7.18 -25.28 10.74
CA ILE A 238 -6.07 -25.71 9.88
C ILE A 238 -5.03 -24.60 9.78
N VAL A 239 -3.77 -24.93 10.12
CA VAL A 239 -2.57 -24.11 9.89
C VAL A 239 -1.57 -24.98 9.12
N LYS A 240 -1.50 -24.82 7.79
CA LYS A 240 -0.74 -25.71 6.91
C LYS A 240 0.24 -24.98 6.02
N ASP A 241 1.51 -25.38 6.02
CA ASP A 241 2.58 -24.71 5.27
C ASP A 241 2.65 -23.21 5.61
N VAL A 242 2.76 -22.86 6.90
CA VAL A 242 2.71 -21.47 7.38
C VAL A 242 3.98 -21.11 8.14
N ASN A 243 4.57 -19.97 7.80
CA ASN A 243 5.58 -19.32 8.64
C ASN A 243 4.95 -18.18 9.42
N ILE A 244 5.20 -18.15 10.73
CA ILE A 244 4.60 -17.20 11.67
C ILE A 244 5.72 -16.55 12.49
N GLY A 245 5.85 -15.23 12.38
CA GLY A 245 6.81 -14.44 13.15
C GLY A 245 6.43 -14.30 14.62
N SER A 246 7.35 -13.78 15.44
CA SER A 246 7.17 -13.60 16.89
C SER A 246 6.01 -12.68 17.25
N ASP A 247 5.47 -12.85 18.45
CA ASP A 247 4.40 -12.04 19.04
C ASP A 247 3.11 -11.98 18.18
N ALA A 248 2.94 -12.93 17.25
CA ALA A 248 1.73 -13.03 16.44
C ALA A 248 0.55 -13.56 17.28
N TYR A 249 -0.67 -13.20 16.88
CA TYR A 249 -1.88 -13.71 17.52
C TYR A 249 -2.89 -14.24 16.51
N LEU A 250 -3.09 -15.55 16.51
CA LEU A 250 -4.04 -16.26 15.67
C LEU A 250 -5.13 -16.85 16.56
N LYS A 251 -6.39 -16.48 16.30
CA LYS A 251 -7.55 -16.97 17.05
C LYS A 251 -8.69 -17.33 16.12
N GLY A 252 -9.16 -18.58 16.20
CA GLY A 252 -10.42 -18.95 15.54
C GLY A 252 -10.35 -19.02 14.02
N ALA A 253 -9.16 -19.07 13.41
CA ALA A 253 -9.03 -19.15 11.96
C ALA A 253 -9.54 -20.51 11.45
N ASN A 254 -10.31 -20.48 10.36
CA ASN A 254 -10.85 -21.69 9.73
C ASN A 254 -9.78 -22.40 8.91
N LYS A 255 -8.96 -21.64 8.18
CA LYS A 255 -7.89 -22.18 7.36
C LYS A 255 -6.84 -21.12 7.09
N ILE A 256 -5.58 -21.45 7.37
CA ILE A 256 -4.42 -20.70 6.91
C ILE A 256 -3.54 -21.72 6.18
N LYS A 257 -3.38 -21.56 4.87
CA LYS A 257 -2.64 -22.52 4.05
C LYS A 257 -1.67 -21.84 3.10
N ASN A 258 -0.39 -22.23 3.17
CA ASN A 258 0.67 -21.71 2.30
C ASN A 258 0.76 -20.17 2.43
N VAL A 259 1.09 -19.71 3.64
CA VAL A 259 1.09 -18.28 3.99
C VAL A 259 2.32 -17.94 4.84
N THR A 260 2.89 -16.76 4.62
CA THR A 260 3.80 -16.12 5.60
C THR A 260 3.04 -15.06 6.38
N ILE A 261 3.15 -15.09 7.71
CA ILE A 261 2.62 -14.08 8.63
C ILE A 261 3.80 -13.45 9.37
N ASN A 262 4.28 -12.32 8.86
CA ASN A 262 5.31 -11.52 9.52
C ASN A 262 4.74 -10.83 10.74
N SER A 263 5.44 -10.95 11.86
CA SER A 263 5.08 -10.33 13.13
C SER A 263 6.33 -10.12 13.98
N SER A 264 6.29 -9.10 14.82
CA SER A 264 7.33 -8.83 15.83
C SER A 264 6.72 -8.13 17.04
N ALA A 265 7.47 -8.07 18.15
CA ALA A 265 7.08 -7.32 19.34
C ALA A 265 6.67 -5.86 19.04
N LYS A 266 7.34 -5.21 18.08
CA LYS A 266 7.08 -3.81 17.68
C LYS A 266 5.92 -3.67 16.69
N ALA A 267 5.67 -4.68 15.87
CA ALA A 267 4.65 -4.66 14.82
C ALA A 267 3.94 -6.02 14.75
N LYS A 268 3.01 -6.22 15.70
CA LYS A 268 2.28 -7.48 15.89
C LYS A 268 1.21 -7.69 14.83
N SER A 269 1.21 -8.85 14.18
CA SER A 269 0.17 -9.24 13.23
C SER A 269 -0.88 -10.15 13.88
N GLN A 270 -2.13 -10.00 13.44
CA GLN A 270 -3.27 -10.70 14.04
C GLN A 270 -4.20 -11.28 12.98
N VAL A 271 -4.62 -12.54 13.19
CA VAL A 271 -5.66 -13.22 12.39
C VAL A 271 -6.76 -13.71 13.34
N GLY A 272 -7.94 -13.17 13.15
CA GLY A 272 -9.12 -13.45 13.98
C GLY A 272 -10.04 -14.51 13.41
N GLU A 273 -11.22 -14.56 14.01
CA GLU A 273 -12.16 -15.67 13.88
C GLU A 273 -12.75 -15.77 12.47
N GLY A 274 -12.92 -17.01 12.01
CA GLY A 274 -13.55 -17.32 10.72
C GLY A 274 -12.71 -17.02 9.49
N CYS A 275 -11.47 -16.53 9.65
CA CYS A 275 -10.63 -16.17 8.51
C CYS A 275 -10.19 -17.40 7.70
N GLU A 276 -10.13 -17.22 6.38
CA GLU A 276 -9.65 -18.20 5.40
C GLU A 276 -8.57 -17.55 4.52
N LEU A 277 -7.31 -17.93 4.73
CA LEU A 277 -6.14 -17.36 4.05
C LEU A 277 -5.43 -18.46 3.26
N VAL A 278 -5.26 -18.27 1.95
CA VAL A 278 -4.62 -19.27 1.07
C VAL A 278 -3.67 -18.61 0.08
N ASN A 279 -2.44 -19.10 -0.02
CA ASN A 279 -1.42 -18.63 -0.97
C ASN A 279 -1.18 -17.12 -0.86
N GLY A 280 -0.57 -16.66 0.23
CA GLY A 280 -0.36 -15.22 0.38
C GLY A 280 0.63 -14.82 1.45
N ILE A 281 0.83 -13.53 1.58
CA ILE A 281 1.78 -12.94 2.53
C ILE A 281 1.08 -11.86 3.32
N VAL A 282 1.21 -11.92 4.63
CA VAL A 282 0.76 -10.94 5.61
C VAL A 282 2.00 -10.30 6.23
N ASP A 283 2.26 -9.05 5.88
CA ASP A 283 3.42 -8.32 6.36
C ASP A 283 3.21 -7.77 7.79
N TYR A 284 4.22 -7.12 8.36
CA TYR A 284 4.23 -6.66 9.75
C TYR A 284 3.05 -5.76 10.13
N GLY A 285 2.53 -5.94 11.35
CA GLY A 285 1.50 -5.08 11.93
C GLY A 285 0.11 -5.21 11.30
N CYS A 286 -0.13 -6.26 10.50
CA CYS A 286 -1.39 -6.45 9.79
C CYS A 286 -2.49 -7.03 10.68
N ARG A 287 -3.75 -6.76 10.31
CA ARG A 287 -4.93 -7.18 11.08
C ARG A 287 -6.01 -7.75 10.16
N LEU A 288 -6.34 -9.03 10.34
CA LEU A 288 -7.38 -9.72 9.58
C LEU A 288 -8.43 -10.25 10.55
N PHE A 289 -9.69 -9.81 10.44
CA PHE A 289 -10.73 -10.15 11.43
C PHE A 289 -12.11 -10.41 10.84
N TYR A 290 -12.90 -11.19 11.56
CA TYR A 290 -14.34 -11.33 11.35
C TYR A 290 -14.68 -11.91 9.98
N GLY A 291 -14.18 -13.12 9.68
CA GLY A 291 -14.58 -13.88 8.49
C GLY A 291 -13.94 -13.46 7.17
N VAL A 292 -12.76 -12.81 7.19
CA VAL A 292 -12.02 -12.42 5.98
C VAL A 292 -11.68 -13.63 5.12
N LYS A 293 -11.77 -13.46 3.80
CA LYS A 293 -11.33 -14.45 2.80
C LYS A 293 -10.25 -13.86 1.92
N ALA A 294 -9.04 -14.40 1.98
CA ALA A 294 -7.94 -13.92 1.15
C ALA A 294 -7.27 -15.07 0.40
N VAL A 295 -7.18 -14.96 -0.92
CA VAL A 295 -6.66 -16.02 -1.81
C VAL A 295 -5.75 -15.41 -2.87
N ARG A 296 -4.50 -15.87 -2.97
CA ARG A 296 -3.50 -15.27 -3.88
C ARG A 296 -3.39 -13.77 -3.60
N PHE A 297 -2.83 -13.43 -2.45
CA PHE A 297 -2.89 -12.07 -1.92
C PHE A 297 -1.57 -11.63 -1.29
N PHE A 298 -1.38 -10.31 -1.26
CA PHE A 298 -0.33 -9.67 -0.47
C PHE A 298 -0.93 -8.55 0.37
N MET A 299 -0.67 -8.57 1.67
CA MET A 299 -1.01 -7.49 2.60
C MET A 299 0.27 -6.83 3.09
N ALA A 300 0.54 -5.61 2.63
CA ALA A 300 1.70 -4.84 3.05
C ALA A 300 1.52 -4.27 4.46
N SER A 301 2.64 -3.86 5.06
CA SER A 301 2.74 -3.47 6.47
C SER A 301 1.61 -2.55 6.96
N HIS A 302 1.09 -2.85 8.15
CA HIS A 302 0.02 -2.14 8.85
C HIS A 302 -1.31 -2.03 8.08
N SER A 303 -1.56 -2.92 7.12
CA SER A 303 -2.85 -3.00 6.44
C SER A 303 -3.87 -3.84 7.21
N GLN A 304 -5.16 -3.63 6.92
CA GLN A 304 -6.25 -4.24 7.67
C GLN A 304 -7.35 -4.77 6.74
N LEU A 305 -7.78 -6.00 6.98
CA LEU A 305 -8.98 -6.62 6.39
C LEU A 305 -9.98 -6.96 7.49
N LYS A 306 -11.24 -6.59 7.32
CA LYS A 306 -12.26 -6.82 8.36
C LYS A 306 -13.62 -7.22 7.80
N TYR A 307 -14.44 -7.83 8.65
CA TYR A 307 -15.89 -7.97 8.48
C TYR A 307 -16.29 -8.65 7.16
N GLY A 308 -15.66 -9.78 6.84
CA GLY A 308 -15.98 -10.56 5.64
C GLY A 308 -15.36 -10.03 4.35
N ALA A 309 -14.45 -9.05 4.43
CA ALA A 309 -13.73 -8.56 3.25
C ALA A 309 -13.07 -9.71 2.48
N ARG A 310 -13.14 -9.62 1.15
CA ARG A 310 -12.51 -10.56 0.22
C ARG A 310 -11.38 -9.87 -0.52
N LEU A 311 -10.19 -10.46 -0.48
CA LEU A 311 -9.00 -9.98 -1.19
C LEU A 311 -8.46 -11.12 -2.05
N ILE A 312 -8.69 -11.06 -3.36
CA ILE A 312 -8.39 -12.14 -4.30
C ILE A 312 -7.49 -11.63 -5.42
N ASN A 313 -6.41 -12.34 -5.76
CA ASN A 313 -5.47 -11.93 -6.82
C ASN A 313 -4.99 -10.47 -6.68
N SER A 314 -4.77 -10.01 -5.44
CA SER A 314 -4.63 -8.57 -5.16
C SER A 314 -3.50 -8.25 -4.20
N TYR A 315 -2.90 -7.07 -4.41
CA TYR A 315 -1.90 -6.48 -3.54
C TYR A 315 -2.50 -5.28 -2.81
N LEU A 316 -2.55 -5.34 -1.48
CA LEU A 316 -3.03 -4.27 -0.61
C LEU A 316 -1.85 -3.51 0.01
N GLY A 317 -1.68 -2.26 -0.39
CA GLY A 317 -0.58 -1.40 0.03
C GLY A 317 -0.60 -1.01 1.50
N ASN A 318 0.54 -0.49 1.97
CA ASN A 318 0.77 -0.15 3.38
C ASN A 318 -0.30 0.76 3.98
N ASN A 319 -0.57 0.59 5.27
CA ASN A 319 -1.50 1.44 6.03
C ASN A 319 -2.92 1.53 5.43
N SER A 320 -3.34 0.55 4.63
CA SER A 320 -4.66 0.53 3.99
C SER A 320 -5.68 -0.27 4.82
N THR A 321 -6.96 0.07 4.69
CA THR A 321 -8.04 -0.64 5.37
C THR A 321 -9.15 -0.99 4.39
N ILE A 322 -9.50 -2.28 4.31
CA ILE A 322 -10.70 -2.77 3.61
C ILE A 322 -11.61 -3.48 4.62
N SER A 323 -12.88 -3.08 4.68
CA SER A 323 -13.90 -3.71 5.52
C SER A 323 -15.12 -4.06 4.69
N CYS A 324 -15.67 -5.27 4.86
CA CYS A 324 -16.91 -5.74 4.23
C CYS A 324 -16.92 -5.87 2.69
N CYS A 325 -15.85 -5.55 1.97
CA CYS A 325 -15.92 -5.38 0.50
C CYS A 325 -15.30 -6.54 -0.28
N GLU A 326 -15.56 -6.55 -1.58
CA GLU A 326 -14.94 -7.47 -2.52
C GLU A 326 -13.91 -6.75 -3.39
N VAL A 327 -12.65 -7.22 -3.32
CA VAL A 327 -11.52 -6.71 -4.10
C VAL A 327 -10.87 -7.85 -4.87
N LEU A 328 -10.86 -7.74 -6.21
CA LEU A 328 -10.29 -8.74 -7.11
C LEU A 328 -9.26 -8.12 -8.05
N ASN A 329 -8.23 -8.88 -8.39
CA ASN A 329 -7.29 -8.56 -9.48
C ASN A 329 -6.81 -7.09 -9.45
N SER A 330 -6.44 -6.60 -8.26
CA SER A 330 -6.16 -5.17 -8.03
C SER A 330 -4.79 -4.94 -7.43
N LEU A 331 -4.10 -3.92 -7.93
CA LEU A 331 -2.87 -3.37 -7.34
C LEU A 331 -3.23 -2.06 -6.65
N ILE A 332 -3.15 -2.05 -5.32
CA ILE A 332 -3.55 -0.92 -4.49
C ILE A 332 -2.32 -0.40 -3.75
N PHE A 333 -1.97 0.86 -3.98
CA PHE A 333 -0.86 1.52 -3.28
C PHE A 333 -1.27 2.00 -1.88
N PRO A 334 -0.31 2.45 -1.05
CA PRO A 334 -0.55 2.79 0.35
C PRO A 334 -1.65 3.83 0.63
N GLY A 335 -2.30 3.70 1.79
CA GLY A 335 -3.30 4.66 2.28
C GLY A 335 -4.68 4.54 1.64
N HIS A 336 -5.07 3.34 1.21
CA HIS A 336 -6.39 3.07 0.65
C HIS A 336 -7.44 2.82 1.74
N GLU A 337 -8.64 3.38 1.58
CA GLU A 337 -9.75 3.25 2.51
C GLU A 337 -11.02 2.79 1.79
N GLN A 338 -11.58 1.66 2.23
CA GLN A 338 -12.83 1.10 1.72
C GLN A 338 -13.56 0.36 2.85
N HIS A 339 -14.81 0.70 3.15
CA HIS A 339 -15.47 0.22 4.39
C HIS A 339 -16.87 -0.36 4.23
N HIS A 340 -17.45 -0.31 3.03
CA HIS A 340 -18.88 -0.52 2.85
C HIS A 340 -19.16 -1.72 1.95
N ASN A 341 -19.97 -2.66 2.47
CA ASN A 341 -20.27 -3.96 1.85
C ASN A 341 -20.74 -3.87 0.37
N ASN A 342 -21.36 -2.77 -0.01
CA ASN A 342 -21.88 -2.55 -1.36
C ASN A 342 -20.87 -1.91 -2.33
N SER A 343 -19.57 -1.92 -2.02
CA SER A 343 -18.53 -1.40 -2.93
C SER A 343 -17.68 -2.53 -3.51
N PHE A 344 -17.38 -2.42 -4.81
CA PHE A 344 -16.61 -3.38 -5.58
C PHE A 344 -15.41 -2.69 -6.22
N LEU A 345 -14.25 -3.36 -6.17
CA LEU A 345 -13.03 -2.91 -6.82
C LEU A 345 -12.39 -4.12 -7.52
N CYS A 346 -12.49 -4.16 -8.84
CA CYS A 346 -11.93 -5.23 -9.66
C CYS A 346 -11.11 -4.64 -10.80
N ALA A 347 -10.09 -5.37 -11.25
CA ALA A 347 -9.29 -5.03 -12.43
C ALA A 347 -8.76 -3.58 -12.42
N ALA A 348 -8.09 -3.19 -11.33
CA ALA A 348 -7.67 -1.81 -11.13
C ALA A 348 -6.22 -1.66 -10.66
N LEU A 349 -5.57 -0.58 -11.10
CA LEU A 349 -4.48 0.07 -10.40
C LEU A 349 -5.02 1.32 -9.69
N VAL A 350 -4.96 1.32 -8.36
CA VAL A 350 -5.29 2.49 -7.55
C VAL A 350 -4.03 2.98 -6.86
N GLN A 351 -3.54 4.17 -7.24
CA GLN A 351 -2.24 4.71 -6.83
C GLN A 351 -2.20 5.29 -5.41
N GLY A 352 -3.12 4.86 -4.55
CA GLY A 352 -3.07 5.09 -3.11
C GLY A 352 -3.76 6.38 -2.67
N GLN A 353 -3.73 6.66 -1.37
CA GLN A 353 -4.42 7.80 -0.75
C GLN A 353 -5.89 7.93 -1.16
N SER A 354 -6.52 6.81 -1.51
CA SER A 354 -7.83 6.77 -2.16
C SER A 354 -8.93 6.43 -1.17
N ASN A 355 -10.16 6.83 -1.49
CA ASN A 355 -11.33 6.48 -0.69
C ASN A 355 -12.45 5.95 -1.58
N MET A 356 -12.88 4.72 -1.36
CA MET A 356 -14.00 4.10 -2.07
C MET A 356 -15.28 4.29 -1.26
N ALA A 357 -16.18 5.14 -1.73
CA ALA A 357 -17.43 5.41 -1.06
C ALA A 357 -18.41 4.22 -1.17
N ALA A 358 -19.43 4.20 -0.30
CA ALA A 358 -20.48 3.19 -0.34
C ALA A 358 -21.19 3.16 -1.70
N GLY A 359 -21.42 1.96 -2.23
CA GLY A 359 -22.10 1.75 -3.49
C GLY A 359 -21.24 1.99 -4.72
N ALA A 360 -19.95 2.33 -4.58
CA ALA A 360 -19.06 2.49 -5.73
C ALA A 360 -18.82 1.13 -6.40
N THR A 361 -19.17 1.02 -7.69
CA THR A 361 -19.01 -0.18 -8.51
C THR A 361 -17.92 0.05 -9.55
N ILE A 362 -16.71 -0.37 -9.21
CA ILE A 362 -15.49 -0.24 -10.03
C ILE A 362 -15.04 -1.66 -10.40
N GLY A 363 -15.95 -2.47 -10.95
CA GLY A 363 -15.82 -3.92 -10.78
C GLY A 363 -16.11 -4.82 -11.97
N SER A 364 -16.86 -4.38 -12.99
CA SER A 364 -17.13 -5.27 -14.13
C SER A 364 -16.36 -4.82 -15.36
N ASN A 365 -15.31 -5.56 -15.71
CA ASN A 365 -14.71 -5.53 -17.05
C ASN A 365 -15.35 -6.59 -17.98
N HIS A 366 -16.26 -7.43 -17.45
CA HIS A 366 -17.04 -8.43 -18.18
C HIS A 366 -18.18 -7.76 -18.96
N ASN A 367 -17.84 -7.17 -20.10
CA ASN A 367 -18.76 -6.43 -20.97
C ASN A 367 -19.18 -7.24 -22.22
N SER A 368 -19.37 -8.56 -22.05
CA SER A 368 -19.54 -9.58 -23.10
C SER A 368 -18.35 -9.75 -24.06
N ARG A 369 -17.20 -9.16 -23.73
CA ARG A 369 -15.90 -9.39 -24.37
C ARG A 369 -14.92 -10.03 -23.39
N SER A 370 -13.68 -10.24 -23.83
CA SER A 370 -12.60 -10.70 -22.96
C SER A 370 -12.43 -9.77 -21.75
N PRO A 371 -12.15 -10.31 -20.55
CA PRO A 371 -12.00 -9.51 -19.32
C PRO A 371 -10.57 -8.93 -19.24
N ASP A 372 -10.22 -8.11 -20.24
CA ASP A 372 -8.91 -7.49 -20.41
C ASP A 372 -8.91 -5.98 -20.09
N GLY A 373 -10.07 -5.43 -19.74
CA GLY A 373 -10.21 -4.03 -19.35
C GLY A 373 -9.68 -3.74 -17.95
N GLU A 374 -9.11 -2.55 -17.78
CA GLU A 374 -8.45 -2.06 -16.57
C GLU A 374 -8.84 -0.61 -16.24
N LEU A 375 -8.87 -0.30 -14.94
CA LEU A 375 -9.00 1.07 -14.45
C LEU A 375 -7.70 1.54 -13.81
N ILE A 376 -7.26 2.74 -14.18
CA ILE A 376 -6.07 3.36 -13.60
C ILE A 376 -6.47 4.67 -12.92
N ALA A 377 -6.29 4.73 -11.62
CA ALA A 377 -6.61 5.92 -10.84
C ALA A 377 -5.37 6.46 -10.13
N GLY A 378 -5.09 7.75 -10.34
CA GLY A 378 -4.08 8.51 -9.63
C GLY A 378 -4.32 8.53 -8.12
N ARG A 379 -3.32 8.96 -7.37
CA ARG A 379 -3.42 9.01 -5.90
C ARG A 379 -4.50 10.02 -5.49
N GLY A 380 -5.22 9.76 -4.40
CA GLY A 380 -6.32 10.65 -3.98
C GLY A 380 -7.65 10.40 -4.67
N PHE A 381 -7.76 9.36 -5.51
CA PHE A 381 -8.99 9.03 -6.22
C PHE A 381 -10.16 8.76 -5.26
N TRP A 382 -11.29 9.41 -5.54
CA TRP A 382 -12.47 9.34 -4.70
C TRP A 382 -13.76 9.23 -5.54
N PRO A 383 -14.22 8.01 -5.89
CA PRO A 383 -15.56 7.82 -6.41
C PRO A 383 -16.58 8.06 -5.30
N GLY A 384 -17.49 9.01 -5.51
CA GLY A 384 -18.57 9.32 -4.59
C GLY A 384 -19.56 8.17 -4.42
N LEU A 385 -20.59 8.40 -3.60
CA LEU A 385 -21.60 7.39 -3.31
C LEU A 385 -22.26 6.89 -4.60
N CYS A 386 -22.46 5.57 -4.73
CA CYS A 386 -23.14 4.97 -5.88
C CYS A 386 -22.57 5.39 -7.24
N VAL A 387 -21.24 5.56 -7.34
CA VAL A 387 -20.57 5.77 -8.62
C VAL A 387 -20.41 4.43 -9.35
N SER A 388 -20.86 4.37 -10.60
CA SER A 388 -20.64 3.21 -11.48
C SER A 388 -19.74 3.58 -12.65
N LEU A 389 -18.65 2.83 -12.86
CA LEU A 389 -17.64 3.11 -13.88
C LEU A 389 -17.48 1.96 -14.87
N LYS A 390 -17.22 2.34 -16.12
CA LYS A 390 -16.89 1.41 -17.21
C LYS A 390 -15.38 1.27 -17.39
N HIS A 391 -14.91 0.04 -17.62
CA HIS A 391 -13.55 -0.25 -18.04
C HIS A 391 -13.45 -0.14 -19.58
N ASN A 392 -12.39 0.41 -20.17
CA ASN A 392 -11.23 1.05 -19.55
C ASN A 392 -11.54 2.47 -19.06
N SER A 393 -10.95 2.90 -17.95
CA SER A 393 -11.00 4.31 -17.55
C SER A 393 -9.72 4.74 -16.85
N GLN A 394 -9.37 6.02 -17.00
CA GLN A 394 -8.21 6.63 -16.36
C GLN A 394 -8.56 7.97 -15.71
N PHE A 395 -8.01 8.21 -14.52
CA PHE A 395 -8.21 9.43 -13.74
C PHE A 395 -6.88 9.95 -13.21
N ALA A 396 -6.66 11.26 -13.37
CA ALA A 396 -5.55 11.99 -12.77
C ALA A 396 -5.63 12.00 -11.23
N SER A 397 -4.58 12.49 -10.58
CA SER A 397 -4.53 12.52 -9.12
C SER A 397 -5.61 13.42 -8.52
N PHE A 398 -6.15 12.98 -7.40
CA PHE A 398 -7.21 13.65 -6.65
C PHE A 398 -8.48 13.91 -7.46
N SER A 399 -8.77 13.10 -8.48
CA SER A 399 -10.10 13.12 -9.12
C SER A 399 -11.17 12.61 -8.16
N ILE A 400 -12.26 13.37 -8.04
CA ILE A 400 -13.48 12.98 -7.33
C ILE A 400 -14.63 12.86 -8.33
N LEU A 401 -15.46 11.82 -8.18
CA LEU A 401 -16.65 11.65 -9.01
C LEU A 401 -17.90 11.91 -8.19
N ALA A 402 -18.80 12.73 -8.73
CA ALA A 402 -20.14 12.88 -8.17
C ALA A 402 -20.91 11.56 -8.28
N LYS A 403 -21.85 11.35 -7.37
CA LYS A 403 -22.80 10.24 -7.45
C LYS A 403 -23.42 10.17 -8.85
N GLY A 404 -23.40 9.00 -9.47
CA GLY A 404 -24.03 8.77 -10.76
C GLY A 404 -23.41 7.60 -11.53
N ASP A 405 -24.12 7.21 -12.59
CA ASP A 405 -23.65 6.20 -13.52
C ASP A 405 -22.85 6.86 -14.65
N TYR A 406 -21.66 6.34 -14.94
CA TYR A 406 -20.80 6.80 -16.01
C TYR A 406 -20.74 5.71 -17.08
N PRO A 407 -21.63 5.74 -18.08
CA PRO A 407 -21.86 4.61 -18.98
C PRO A 407 -20.77 4.41 -20.04
N ALA A 408 -19.83 5.34 -20.16
CA ALA A 408 -18.75 5.31 -21.13
C ALA A 408 -17.39 5.25 -20.45
N GLU A 409 -16.39 4.78 -21.18
CA GLU A 409 -14.98 4.86 -20.81
C GLU A 409 -14.57 6.32 -20.61
N LEU A 410 -13.84 6.63 -19.54
CA LEU A 410 -13.42 7.98 -19.17
C LEU A 410 -11.90 8.12 -19.20
N ASN A 411 -11.42 9.24 -19.68
CA ASN A 411 -10.03 9.67 -19.56
C ASN A 411 -10.02 11.10 -19.01
N ILE A 412 -9.85 11.26 -17.69
CA ILE A 412 -9.89 12.57 -17.03
C ILE A 412 -8.46 12.97 -16.63
N PRO A 413 -7.72 13.72 -17.47
CA PRO A 413 -6.32 14.09 -17.24
C PRO A 413 -6.12 15.30 -16.31
N ILE A 414 -7.20 15.88 -15.77
CA ILE A 414 -7.13 17.09 -14.94
C ILE A 414 -7.11 16.69 -13.45
N PRO A 415 -6.08 17.09 -12.70
CA PRO A 415 -5.98 16.77 -11.29
C PRO A 415 -6.93 17.62 -10.46
N PHE A 416 -7.23 17.15 -9.25
CA PHE A 416 -8.11 17.86 -8.31
C PHE A 416 -9.52 18.16 -8.85
N ALA A 417 -9.95 17.45 -9.89
CA ALA A 417 -11.20 17.73 -10.58
C ALA A 417 -12.39 16.98 -9.96
N LEU A 418 -13.56 17.60 -10.02
CA LEU A 418 -14.84 16.92 -9.86
C LEU A 418 -15.41 16.58 -11.22
N THR A 419 -15.65 15.29 -11.47
CA THR A 419 -16.38 14.82 -12.65
C THR A 419 -17.82 14.48 -12.25
N SER A 420 -18.80 14.94 -13.03
CA SER A 420 -20.23 14.65 -12.79
C SER A 420 -20.97 14.41 -14.09
N ASN A 421 -21.89 13.44 -14.09
CA ASN A 421 -22.76 13.15 -15.22
C ASN A 421 -24.02 14.05 -15.19
N ASP A 422 -24.14 14.97 -16.15
CA ASP A 422 -25.32 15.83 -16.33
C ASP A 422 -26.30 15.13 -17.29
N VAL A 423 -27.16 14.30 -16.70
CA VAL A 423 -28.13 13.48 -17.43
C VAL A 423 -29.13 14.36 -18.18
N THR A 424 -29.57 15.48 -17.59
CA THR A 424 -30.60 16.36 -18.16
C THR A 424 -30.14 16.99 -19.47
N ASN A 425 -28.91 17.48 -19.53
CA ASN A 425 -28.36 18.10 -20.73
C ASN A 425 -27.55 17.13 -21.59
N ASN A 426 -27.60 15.84 -21.27
CA ASN A 426 -26.84 14.77 -21.92
C ASN A 426 -25.37 15.15 -22.13
N ARG A 427 -24.65 15.48 -21.06
CA ARG A 427 -23.23 15.87 -21.12
C ARG A 427 -22.45 15.43 -19.89
N LEU A 428 -21.14 15.36 -20.03
CA LEU A 428 -20.24 15.18 -18.89
C LEU A 428 -19.72 16.55 -18.44
N LEU A 429 -19.69 16.80 -17.14
CA LEU A 429 -19.14 18.02 -16.57
C LEU A 429 -17.86 17.69 -15.81
N VAL A 430 -16.80 18.45 -16.06
CA VAL A 430 -15.54 18.34 -15.31
C VAL A 430 -15.21 19.71 -14.75
N MET A 431 -15.04 19.79 -13.43
CA MET A 431 -14.70 21.01 -12.71
C MET A 431 -13.27 20.90 -12.18
N PRO A 432 -12.29 21.50 -12.86
CA PRO A 432 -10.92 21.57 -12.37
C PRO A 432 -10.81 22.32 -11.04
N ALA A 433 -9.76 22.04 -10.28
CA ALA A 433 -9.49 22.69 -8.98
C ALA A 433 -10.66 22.62 -7.96
N TYR A 434 -11.57 21.65 -8.09
CA TYR A 434 -12.75 21.52 -7.24
C TYR A 434 -12.39 21.47 -5.75
N TRP A 435 -11.35 20.70 -5.38
CA TRP A 435 -10.95 20.59 -3.99
C TRP A 435 -10.59 21.95 -3.39
N PHE A 436 -9.84 22.76 -4.14
CA PHE A 436 -9.40 24.07 -3.66
C PHE A 436 -10.56 25.06 -3.58
N LEU A 437 -11.48 25.03 -4.55
CA LEU A 437 -12.65 25.91 -4.57
C LEU A 437 -13.71 25.55 -3.52
N TYR A 438 -13.93 24.26 -3.27
CA TYR A 438 -15.13 23.81 -2.56
C TYR A 438 -14.88 22.89 -1.36
N ASN A 439 -13.75 22.18 -1.30
CA ASN A 439 -13.52 21.15 -0.27
C ASN A 439 -12.07 21.11 0.27
N MET A 440 -11.47 22.28 0.51
CA MET A 440 -10.08 22.41 0.95
C MET A 440 -9.81 21.67 2.27
N TYR A 441 -10.80 21.67 3.18
CA TYR A 441 -10.70 20.98 4.48
C TYR A 441 -10.42 19.48 4.32
N ALA A 442 -11.16 18.78 3.46
CA ALA A 442 -10.98 17.34 3.31
C ALA A 442 -9.66 16.99 2.62
N LEU A 443 -9.26 17.76 1.59
CA LEU A 443 -7.97 17.58 0.91
C LEU A 443 -6.80 17.70 1.90
N ALA A 444 -6.72 18.82 2.64
CA ALA A 444 -5.63 19.08 3.57
C ALA A 444 -5.63 18.11 4.77
N ARG A 445 -6.80 17.83 5.34
CA ARG A 445 -6.93 16.91 6.48
C ARG A 445 -6.51 15.49 6.10
N ASN A 446 -6.85 15.04 4.90
CA ASN A 446 -6.52 13.68 4.48
C ASN A 446 -5.00 13.51 4.31
N ALA A 447 -4.32 14.47 3.67
CA ALA A 447 -2.86 14.47 3.56
C ALA A 447 -2.17 14.38 4.93
N TRP A 448 -2.62 15.18 5.90
CA TRP A 448 -2.14 15.09 7.29
C TRP A 448 -2.38 13.69 7.90
N LYS A 449 -3.60 13.16 7.76
CA LYS A 449 -3.95 11.83 8.29
C LYS A 449 -3.10 10.70 7.72
N TYR A 450 -2.75 10.74 6.43
CA TYR A 450 -1.92 9.71 5.82
C TYR A 450 -0.52 9.68 6.44
N GLY A 451 0.05 10.86 6.73
CA GLY A 451 1.31 10.97 7.47
C GLY A 451 1.23 10.35 8.88
N ASP A 452 0.21 10.74 9.66
CA ASP A 452 0.03 10.26 11.04
C ASP A 452 -0.23 8.75 11.13
N ARG A 453 -0.83 8.17 10.09
CA ARG A 453 -1.16 6.74 9.99
C ARG A 453 -0.01 5.87 9.53
N ASP A 454 1.10 6.44 9.03
CA ASP A 454 2.24 5.63 8.59
C ASP A 454 3.02 5.09 9.80
N LYS A 455 2.61 3.91 10.26
CA LYS A 455 3.17 3.22 11.44
C LYS A 455 4.25 2.19 11.09
N ARG A 456 4.60 2.06 9.81
CA ARG A 456 5.64 1.14 9.35
C ARG A 456 6.92 1.28 10.16
N THR A 457 7.46 0.15 10.60
CA THR A 457 8.75 0.05 11.28
C THR A 457 9.91 0.27 10.32
N GLN A 458 9.83 -0.29 9.12
CA GLN A 458 10.79 -0.10 8.04
C GLN A 458 10.17 0.73 6.92
N LYS A 459 10.83 1.84 6.56
CA LYS A 459 10.35 2.79 5.55
C LYS A 459 11.27 2.81 4.32
N ILE A 460 11.49 1.63 3.73
CA ILE A 460 12.38 1.45 2.55
C ILE A 460 11.93 2.34 1.38
N GLN A 461 10.62 2.38 1.10
CA GLN A 461 10.03 3.37 0.19
C GLN A 461 9.48 4.57 0.98
N LEU A 462 9.92 5.76 0.58
CA LEU A 462 9.37 7.03 1.04
C LEU A 462 7.96 7.22 0.45
N LEU A 463 6.96 7.43 1.31
CA LEU A 463 5.59 7.70 0.88
C LEU A 463 5.35 9.20 0.79
N GLU A 464 4.97 9.69 -0.38
CA GLU A 464 4.65 11.11 -0.60
C GLU A 464 3.18 11.38 -0.24
N ASN A 465 2.94 11.99 0.91
CA ASN A 465 1.59 12.31 1.39
C ASN A 465 1.11 13.72 1.03
N ASN A 466 1.98 14.60 0.54
CA ASN A 466 1.59 15.96 0.15
C ASN A 466 0.85 15.93 -1.19
N TYR A 467 -0.33 16.55 -1.26
CA TYR A 467 -1.10 16.65 -2.49
C TYR A 467 -0.42 17.55 -3.53
N LEU A 468 0.45 18.48 -3.16
CA LEU A 468 1.35 19.19 -4.07
C LEU A 468 2.72 18.50 -4.08
N ALA A 469 2.96 17.67 -5.10
CA ALA A 469 4.21 16.97 -5.30
C ALA A 469 4.51 16.86 -6.81
N PRO A 470 5.69 16.38 -7.22
CA PRO A 470 6.10 16.45 -8.61
C PRO A 470 5.09 15.86 -9.62
N ASP A 471 4.40 14.77 -9.28
CA ASP A 471 3.35 14.17 -10.11
C ASP A 471 2.17 15.13 -10.35
N THR A 472 1.58 15.66 -9.28
CA THR A 472 0.42 16.56 -9.37
C THR A 472 0.79 17.93 -9.94
N ILE A 473 2.02 18.39 -9.70
CA ILE A 473 2.52 19.63 -10.29
C ILE A 473 2.68 19.46 -11.81
N ASN A 474 3.18 18.33 -12.29
CA ASN A 474 3.22 18.03 -13.72
C ASN A 474 1.80 17.95 -14.32
N GLU A 475 0.87 17.28 -13.65
CA GLU A 475 -0.55 17.24 -14.06
C GLU A 475 -1.17 18.66 -14.10
N ILE A 476 -0.82 19.53 -13.15
CA ILE A 476 -1.24 20.95 -13.14
C ILE A 476 -0.67 21.70 -14.34
N VAL A 477 0.63 21.59 -14.62
CA VAL A 477 1.28 22.26 -15.76
C VAL A 477 0.63 21.82 -17.07
N HIS A 478 0.44 20.52 -17.26
CA HIS A 478 -0.26 19.99 -18.42
C HIS A 478 -1.72 20.49 -18.50
N SER A 479 -2.40 20.60 -17.37
CA SER A 479 -3.77 21.14 -17.32
C SER A 479 -3.84 22.61 -17.68
N LEU A 480 -2.82 23.42 -17.36
CA LEU A 480 -2.76 24.82 -17.77
C LEU A 480 -2.67 24.92 -19.31
N GLU A 481 -1.81 24.12 -19.94
CA GLU A 481 -1.70 24.05 -21.40
C GLU A 481 -3.01 23.61 -22.05
N LEU A 482 -3.65 22.57 -21.48
CA LEU A 482 -4.94 22.07 -21.95
C LEU A 482 -6.04 23.14 -21.84
N MET A 483 -6.12 23.85 -20.72
CA MET A 483 -7.08 24.94 -20.55
C MET A 483 -6.84 26.06 -21.57
N GLN A 484 -5.59 26.44 -21.82
CA GLN A 484 -5.25 27.44 -22.84
C GLN A 484 -5.72 26.99 -24.23
N GLU A 485 -5.42 25.75 -24.63
CA GLU A 485 -5.84 25.21 -25.92
C GLU A 485 -7.37 25.19 -26.05
N LEU A 486 -8.08 24.65 -25.05
CA LEU A 486 -9.53 24.52 -25.09
C LEU A 486 -10.26 25.87 -25.03
N THR A 487 -9.72 26.84 -24.29
CA THR A 487 -10.24 28.22 -24.28
C THR A 487 -10.04 28.88 -25.65
N GLY A 488 -8.88 28.73 -26.28
CA GLY A 488 -8.64 29.24 -27.63
C GLY A 488 -9.60 28.64 -28.66
N LYS A 489 -9.86 27.32 -28.57
CA LYS A 489 -10.88 26.65 -29.41
C LYS A 489 -12.25 27.25 -29.16
N ALA A 490 -12.68 27.34 -27.90
CA ALA A 490 -13.98 27.90 -27.53
C ALA A 490 -14.17 29.35 -28.04
N TRP A 491 -13.11 30.17 -28.02
CA TRP A 491 -13.14 31.52 -28.56
C TRP A 491 -13.30 31.55 -30.08
N LEU A 492 -12.59 30.70 -30.83
CA LEU A 492 -12.78 30.58 -32.28
C LEU A 492 -14.17 30.07 -32.65
N ARG A 493 -14.73 29.14 -31.84
CA ARG A 493 -16.13 28.70 -31.96
C ARG A 493 -17.09 29.86 -31.82
N HIS A 494 -16.91 30.65 -30.76
CA HIS A 494 -17.71 31.83 -30.48
C HIS A 494 -17.65 32.87 -31.59
N GLN A 495 -16.49 33.04 -32.25
CA GLN A 495 -16.29 33.92 -33.39
C GLN A 495 -16.82 33.35 -34.73
N GLN A 496 -17.41 32.15 -34.74
CA GLN A 496 -17.82 31.42 -35.96
C GLN A 496 -16.65 31.14 -36.93
N GLN A 497 -15.42 31.05 -36.41
CA GLN A 497 -14.19 30.80 -37.17
C GLN A 497 -13.67 29.37 -37.02
N GLU A 498 -14.50 28.41 -36.61
CA GLU A 498 -14.10 27.00 -36.39
C GLU A 498 -13.45 26.33 -37.61
N ARG A 499 -13.83 26.76 -38.82
CA ARG A 499 -13.29 26.21 -40.08
C ARG A 499 -11.85 26.66 -40.34
N LYS A 500 -11.35 27.65 -39.59
CA LYS A 500 -9.96 28.10 -39.67
C LYS A 500 -9.10 27.04 -39.00
N ARG A 501 -8.25 26.36 -39.77
CA ARG A 501 -7.24 25.42 -39.23
C ARG A 501 -6.22 26.21 -38.42
N ALA A 502 -6.50 26.45 -37.14
CA ALA A 502 -5.54 26.99 -36.19
C ALA A 502 -4.66 25.85 -35.65
N SER A 503 -3.36 26.11 -35.57
CA SER A 503 -2.40 25.24 -34.92
C SER A 503 -2.65 25.19 -33.40
N ARG A 504 -2.12 24.14 -32.74
CA ARG A 504 -2.23 24.00 -31.28
C ARG A 504 -1.59 25.19 -30.57
N GLU A 505 -0.46 25.66 -31.08
CA GLU A 505 0.31 26.79 -30.56
C GLU A 505 -0.49 28.10 -30.65
N GLU A 506 -1.17 28.36 -31.77
CA GLU A 506 -2.04 29.54 -31.94
C GLU A 506 -3.23 29.50 -30.98
N LEU A 507 -3.88 28.34 -30.84
CA LEU A 507 -5.00 28.14 -29.91
C LEU A 507 -4.57 28.40 -28.46
N MET A 508 -3.44 27.83 -28.04
CA MET A 508 -2.88 28.05 -26.73
C MET A 508 -2.53 29.52 -26.50
N ALA A 509 -1.96 30.22 -27.49
CA ALA A 509 -1.63 31.64 -27.38
C ALA A 509 -2.88 32.51 -27.14
N ILE A 510 -3.95 32.28 -27.91
CA ILE A 510 -5.24 32.97 -27.76
C ILE A 510 -5.82 32.71 -26.36
N GLY A 511 -5.94 31.43 -25.98
CA GLY A 511 -6.52 31.08 -24.68
C GLY A 511 -5.69 31.60 -23.51
N LYS A 512 -4.36 31.54 -23.60
CA LYS A 512 -3.45 32.11 -22.60
C LYS A 512 -3.67 33.61 -22.45
N GLN A 513 -3.77 34.36 -23.55
CA GLN A 513 -4.02 35.80 -23.49
C GLN A 513 -5.33 36.08 -22.73
N LEU A 514 -6.43 35.42 -23.12
CA LEU A 514 -7.74 35.63 -22.49
C LEU A 514 -7.73 35.27 -21.01
N LEU A 515 -7.14 34.11 -20.65
CA LEU A 515 -7.08 33.61 -19.27
C LEU A 515 -6.18 34.47 -18.38
N ASP A 516 -5.05 34.96 -18.90
CA ASP A 516 -4.13 35.82 -18.17
C ASP A 516 -4.72 37.23 -17.96
N SER A 517 -5.42 37.78 -18.95
CA SER A 517 -6.08 39.09 -18.83
C SER A 517 -7.42 39.04 -18.10
N GLN A 518 -7.91 37.84 -17.77
CA GLN A 518 -9.26 37.60 -17.23
C GLN A 518 -10.34 38.28 -18.08
N ASP A 519 -10.25 38.12 -19.40
CA ASP A 519 -11.13 38.79 -20.34
C ASP A 519 -12.61 38.48 -20.02
N PRO A 520 -13.51 39.48 -19.93
CA PRO A 520 -14.93 39.27 -19.66
C PRO A 520 -15.61 38.26 -20.59
N ILE A 521 -15.13 38.12 -21.84
CA ILE A 521 -15.68 37.16 -22.81
C ILE A 521 -15.64 35.72 -22.30
N LEU A 522 -14.71 35.39 -21.38
CA LEU A 522 -14.58 34.06 -20.79
C LEU A 522 -15.86 33.58 -20.08
N GLN A 523 -16.73 34.50 -19.65
CA GLN A 523 -18.01 34.16 -19.02
C GLN A 523 -19.05 33.65 -20.03
N GLU A 524 -18.86 33.96 -21.31
CA GLU A 524 -19.77 33.60 -22.40
C GLU A 524 -19.31 32.33 -23.15
N LEU A 525 -18.05 31.90 -22.96
CA LEU A 525 -17.47 30.75 -23.65
C LEU A 525 -17.87 29.42 -22.99
N GLU A 526 -18.44 28.50 -23.78
CA GLU A 526 -18.54 27.09 -23.40
C GLU A 526 -17.26 26.34 -23.78
N ILE A 527 -16.43 26.07 -22.78
CA ILE A 527 -15.15 25.39 -22.94
C ILE A 527 -15.39 23.88 -22.92
N GLN A 528 -15.43 23.27 -24.11
CA GLN A 528 -15.60 21.84 -24.27
C GLN A 528 -14.26 21.11 -24.39
N ALA A 529 -14.17 19.88 -23.84
CA ALA A 529 -13.03 18.99 -23.92
C ALA A 529 -13.32 17.79 -24.84
N GLU A 530 -12.35 17.42 -25.66
CA GLU A 530 -12.42 16.26 -26.56
C GLU A 530 -11.62 15.08 -25.97
N GLY A 531 -12.07 13.85 -26.20
CA GLY A 531 -11.36 12.63 -25.76
C GLY A 531 -11.46 12.29 -24.27
N PHE A 532 -12.20 13.09 -23.48
CA PHE A 532 -12.39 12.84 -22.05
C PHE A 532 -13.39 11.72 -21.76
N GLU A 533 -14.30 11.46 -22.70
CA GLU A 533 -15.30 10.40 -22.62
C GLU A 533 -15.40 9.71 -23.98
N ASN A 534 -15.49 8.38 -23.99
CA ASN A 534 -15.74 7.60 -25.20
C ASN A 534 -17.22 7.63 -25.59
N ASN A 535 -17.73 8.83 -25.86
CA ASN A 535 -19.08 9.09 -26.30
C ASN A 535 -19.08 10.34 -27.19
N ARG A 536 -20.12 10.51 -28.01
CA ARG A 536 -20.28 11.67 -28.90
C ARG A 536 -20.86 12.89 -28.18
N ARG A 537 -21.29 12.73 -26.93
CA ARG A 537 -21.90 13.81 -26.17
C ARG A 537 -20.84 14.82 -25.69
N PRO A 538 -21.20 16.10 -25.49
CA PRO A 538 -20.24 17.10 -25.05
C PRO A 538 -19.65 16.79 -23.67
N VAL A 539 -18.37 17.13 -23.49
CA VAL A 539 -17.74 17.23 -22.18
C VAL A 539 -17.42 18.70 -21.92
N VAL A 540 -17.95 19.29 -20.86
CA VAL A 540 -17.83 20.72 -20.57
C VAL A 540 -16.94 20.94 -19.34
N LEU A 541 -15.95 21.81 -19.49
CA LEU A 541 -15.10 22.27 -18.39
C LEU A 541 -15.75 23.44 -17.66
N LEU A 542 -15.95 23.30 -16.35
CA LEU A 542 -16.54 24.32 -15.49
C LEU A 542 -15.47 25.15 -14.81
N LYS A 543 -15.74 26.46 -14.60
CA LYS A 543 -14.89 27.35 -13.78
C LYS A 543 -13.43 27.45 -14.25
N VAL A 544 -13.17 27.28 -15.54
CA VAL A 544 -11.81 27.30 -16.12
C VAL A 544 -11.00 28.54 -15.71
N PRO A 545 -11.53 29.79 -15.77
CA PRO A 545 -10.73 30.97 -15.38
C PRO A 545 -10.26 30.91 -13.93
N ALA A 546 -11.14 30.52 -13.00
CA ALA A 546 -10.80 30.41 -11.59
C ALA A 546 -9.80 29.27 -11.34
N ALA A 547 -9.99 28.11 -11.97
CA ALA A 547 -9.08 26.98 -11.83
C ALA A 547 -7.69 27.28 -12.41
N TYR A 548 -7.63 27.94 -13.56
CA TYR A 548 -6.37 28.36 -14.19
C TYR A 548 -5.56 29.28 -13.27
N GLN A 549 -6.19 30.27 -12.64
CA GLN A 549 -5.52 31.16 -11.69
C GLN A 549 -5.04 30.40 -10.43
N ILE A 550 -5.88 29.56 -9.83
CA ILE A 550 -5.51 28.73 -8.67
C ILE A 550 -4.31 27.84 -9.02
N PHE A 551 -4.33 27.17 -10.16
CA PHE A 551 -3.23 26.33 -10.59
C PHE A 551 -1.92 27.11 -10.75
N ARG A 552 -1.95 28.31 -11.33
CA ARG A 552 -0.78 29.18 -11.41
C ARG A 552 -0.25 29.61 -10.03
N GLU A 553 -1.13 29.94 -9.09
CA GLU A 553 -0.77 30.29 -7.71
C GLU A 553 -0.18 29.10 -6.95
N LEU A 554 -0.71 27.89 -7.15
CA LEU A 554 -0.20 26.67 -6.52
C LEU A 554 1.21 26.31 -6.99
N ILE A 555 1.58 26.62 -8.24
CA ILE A 555 2.96 26.48 -8.72
C ILE A 555 3.91 27.40 -7.95
N THR A 556 3.52 28.67 -7.75
CA THR A 556 4.30 29.61 -6.93
C THR A 556 4.43 29.13 -5.50
N TYR A 557 3.30 28.73 -4.89
CA TYR A 557 3.26 28.22 -3.53
C TYR A 557 4.14 26.97 -3.36
N TYR A 558 4.07 26.02 -4.30
CA TYR A 558 4.92 24.84 -4.32
C TYR A 558 6.41 25.19 -4.39
N ALA A 559 6.80 26.12 -5.27
CA ALA A 559 8.18 26.59 -5.40
C ALA A 559 8.69 27.22 -4.10
N VAL A 560 7.90 28.09 -3.47
CA VAL A 560 8.28 28.73 -2.20
C VAL A 560 8.33 27.72 -1.05
N GLN A 561 7.41 26.75 -1.00
CA GLN A 561 7.48 25.68 0.00
C GLN A 561 8.79 24.89 -0.10
N GLN A 562 9.18 24.48 -1.31
CA GLN A 562 10.45 23.76 -1.48
C GLN A 562 11.66 24.66 -1.19
N LEU A 563 11.58 25.94 -1.56
CA LEU A 563 12.61 26.94 -1.23
C LEU A 563 12.79 27.08 0.29
N ILE A 564 11.71 27.13 1.07
CA ILE A 564 11.75 27.21 2.54
C ILE A 564 12.40 25.96 3.13
N VAL A 565 11.98 24.76 2.70
CA VAL A 565 12.55 23.49 3.18
C VAL A 565 14.05 23.45 2.94
N GLN A 566 14.50 23.86 1.76
CA GLN A 566 15.92 23.87 1.40
C GLN A 566 16.72 24.95 2.14
N ALA A 567 16.15 26.15 2.28
CA ALA A 567 16.77 27.24 3.02
C ALA A 567 16.93 26.91 4.51
N ASP A 568 15.99 26.16 5.09
CA ASP A 568 16.08 25.65 6.46
C ASP A 568 17.14 24.54 6.56
N THR A 569 17.06 23.52 5.69
CA THR A 569 17.97 22.36 5.68
C THR A 569 19.45 22.75 5.54
N TYR A 570 19.75 23.70 4.66
CA TYR A 570 21.11 24.15 4.36
C TYR A 570 21.45 25.53 4.95
N GLU A 571 20.59 26.04 5.84
CA GLU A 571 20.75 27.32 6.54
C GLU A 571 21.10 28.51 5.61
N TRP A 572 20.39 28.65 4.48
CA TRP A 572 20.66 29.74 3.53
C TRP A 572 20.35 31.12 4.12
N LYS A 573 21.35 32.00 4.11
CA LYS A 573 21.30 33.36 4.68
C LYS A 573 21.20 34.45 3.62
N THR A 574 21.61 34.17 2.38
CA THR A 574 21.75 35.15 1.30
C THR A 574 21.03 34.69 0.04
N LEU A 575 20.68 35.65 -0.83
CA LEU A 575 20.05 35.34 -2.12
C LEU A 575 21.03 34.62 -3.06
N GLU A 576 22.33 34.90 -2.93
CA GLU A 576 23.40 34.27 -3.69
C GLU A 576 23.44 32.76 -3.44
N GLN A 577 23.20 32.32 -2.19
CA GLN A 577 23.11 30.89 -1.85
C GLN A 577 21.90 30.23 -2.52
N VAL A 578 20.74 30.90 -2.55
CA VAL A 578 19.56 30.41 -3.28
C VAL A 578 19.89 30.25 -4.76
N ARG A 579 20.52 31.26 -5.38
CA ARG A 579 20.90 31.23 -6.80
C ARG A 579 21.92 30.13 -7.09
N ALA A 580 22.90 29.93 -6.21
CA ALA A 580 23.93 28.90 -6.35
C ALA A 580 23.35 27.48 -6.27
N ALA A 581 22.31 27.27 -5.46
CA ALA A 581 21.66 25.98 -5.30
C ALA A 581 20.79 25.56 -6.51
N VAL A 582 20.41 26.52 -7.37
CA VAL A 582 19.62 26.25 -8.58
C VAL A 582 20.54 25.80 -9.72
N PRO A 583 20.33 24.59 -10.29
CA PRO A 583 21.12 24.11 -11.43
C PRO A 583 21.12 25.09 -12.61
N THR A 584 22.17 25.02 -13.45
CA THR A 584 22.26 25.85 -14.68
C THR A 584 21.18 25.49 -15.69
N ARG A 585 20.81 24.22 -15.76
CA ARG A 585 19.77 23.69 -16.64
C ARG A 585 18.67 23.10 -15.78
N LEU A 586 17.47 23.63 -15.91
CA LEU A 586 16.27 23.08 -15.32
C LEU A 586 15.50 22.29 -16.38
N SER A 587 14.89 21.19 -15.94
CA SER A 587 14.03 20.35 -16.74
C SER A 587 12.83 19.97 -15.90
N LEU A 588 11.63 20.10 -16.48
CA LEU A 588 10.41 19.62 -15.85
C LEU A 588 10.28 18.12 -16.17
N ASP A 589 11.09 17.31 -15.48
CA ASP A 589 11.17 15.87 -15.72
C ASP A 589 9.83 15.18 -15.36
N THR A 590 9.50 14.10 -16.08
CA THR A 590 8.37 13.23 -15.74
C THR A 590 8.62 12.45 -14.46
N TRP A 591 7.60 12.39 -13.60
CA TRP A 591 7.62 11.62 -12.36
C TRP A 591 6.56 10.52 -12.39
N THR A 592 6.94 9.35 -11.88
CA THR A 592 6.10 8.17 -11.83
C THR A 592 5.88 7.77 -10.38
N ASN A 593 4.63 7.50 -10.02
CA ASN A 593 4.29 6.94 -8.71
C ASN A 593 4.57 5.42 -8.72
N VAL A 594 5.67 5.03 -8.07
CA VAL A 594 6.15 3.65 -7.94
C VAL A 594 5.80 3.15 -6.54
N GLY A 595 4.55 2.69 -6.35
CA GLY A 595 4.12 2.12 -5.06
C GLY A 595 3.92 3.12 -3.92
N GLY A 596 3.69 4.40 -4.23
CA GLY A 596 3.56 5.50 -3.25
C GLY A 596 4.80 6.39 -3.15
N GLN A 597 5.92 5.98 -3.75
CA GLN A 597 7.12 6.80 -3.90
C GLN A 597 7.13 7.45 -5.27
N LEU A 598 7.35 8.76 -5.34
CA LEU A 598 7.53 9.44 -6.62
C LEU A 598 8.98 9.34 -7.05
N ILE A 599 9.23 8.79 -8.24
CA ILE A 599 10.57 8.60 -8.80
C ILE A 599 10.58 9.18 -10.22
N ARG A 600 11.68 9.87 -10.58
CA ARG A 600 11.86 10.37 -11.95
C ARG A 600 11.87 9.22 -12.95
N GLN A 601 11.16 9.37 -14.05
CA GLN A 601 11.05 8.34 -15.09
C GLN A 601 12.43 7.91 -15.62
N VAL A 602 13.34 8.86 -15.81
CA VAL A 602 14.73 8.60 -16.24
C VAL A 602 15.54 7.76 -15.24
N ALA A 603 15.21 7.80 -13.94
CA ALA A 603 15.87 6.98 -12.92
C ALA A 603 15.36 5.53 -12.98
N ILE A 604 14.07 5.33 -13.25
CA ILE A 604 13.47 4.00 -13.47
C ILE A 604 14.07 3.34 -14.70
N GLU A 605 14.18 4.08 -15.81
CA GLU A 605 14.82 3.58 -17.04
C GLU A 605 16.28 3.17 -16.79
N LYS A 606 17.03 3.96 -16.01
CA LYS A 606 18.39 3.59 -15.60
C LYS A 606 18.43 2.34 -14.72
N LEU A 607 17.46 2.14 -13.83
CA LEU A 607 17.34 0.91 -13.04
C LEU A 607 17.13 -0.30 -13.96
N ILE A 608 16.18 -0.21 -14.90
CA ILE A 608 15.87 -1.28 -15.86
C ILE A 608 17.13 -1.63 -16.68
N GLN A 609 17.84 -0.63 -17.19
CA GLN A 609 19.10 -0.84 -17.92
C GLN A 609 20.19 -1.49 -17.04
N LYS A 610 20.30 -1.10 -15.76
CA LYS A 610 21.21 -1.75 -14.81
C LYS A 610 20.81 -3.21 -14.56
N ILE A 611 19.52 -3.55 -14.59
CA ILE A 611 19.03 -4.93 -14.46
C ILE A 611 19.35 -5.75 -15.72
N HIS A 612 19.11 -5.20 -16.91
CA HIS A 612 19.46 -5.84 -18.18
C HIS A 612 20.96 -6.17 -18.26
N THR A 613 21.81 -5.20 -17.89
CA THR A 613 23.28 -5.35 -17.91
C THR A 613 23.82 -6.16 -16.73
N GLY A 614 22.95 -6.62 -15.82
CA GLY A 614 23.36 -7.40 -14.65
C GLY A 614 24.15 -6.60 -13.61
N ARG A 615 24.09 -5.27 -13.61
CA ARG A 615 24.64 -4.43 -12.53
C ARG A 615 23.74 -4.45 -11.28
N VAL A 616 22.44 -4.64 -11.47
CA VAL A 616 21.47 -4.97 -10.42
C VAL A 616 21.04 -6.43 -10.63
N LYS A 617 21.15 -7.25 -9.59
CA LYS A 617 21.03 -8.71 -9.63
C LYS A 617 20.08 -9.30 -8.59
N SER A 618 19.46 -8.47 -7.73
CA SER A 618 18.56 -8.95 -6.69
C SER A 618 17.54 -7.89 -6.25
N TRP A 619 16.51 -8.33 -5.53
CA TRP A 619 15.51 -7.44 -4.92
C TRP A 619 16.12 -6.51 -3.86
N GLU A 620 17.13 -6.95 -3.09
CA GLU A 620 17.84 -6.09 -2.13
C GLU A 620 18.48 -4.89 -2.81
N GLN A 621 19.03 -5.07 -4.02
CA GLN A 621 19.63 -3.97 -4.79
C GLN A 621 18.56 -3.06 -5.40
N VAL A 622 17.39 -3.59 -5.77
CA VAL A 622 16.22 -2.78 -6.15
C VAL A 622 15.70 -1.97 -4.96
N HIS A 623 15.68 -2.56 -3.77
CA HIS A 623 15.28 -1.89 -2.53
C HIS A 623 16.27 -0.81 -2.13
N ALA A 624 17.58 -1.06 -2.29
CA ALA A 624 18.61 -0.05 -2.10
C ALA A 624 18.45 1.12 -3.08
N PHE A 625 18.05 0.87 -4.32
CA PHE A 625 17.69 1.93 -5.27
C PHE A 625 16.53 2.79 -4.74
N TYR A 626 15.46 2.20 -4.18
CA TYR A 626 14.38 3.00 -3.59
C TYR A 626 14.85 3.90 -2.45
N THR A 627 15.75 3.40 -1.60
CA THR A 627 16.36 4.22 -0.52
C THR A 627 17.22 5.35 -1.10
N GLU A 628 18.05 5.08 -2.10
CA GLU A 628 18.84 6.11 -2.80
C GLU A 628 17.94 7.20 -3.41
N GLN A 629 16.82 6.81 -4.05
CA GLN A 629 15.84 7.77 -4.59
C GLN A 629 15.12 8.55 -3.49
N ALA A 630 14.86 7.93 -2.32
CA ALA A 630 14.26 8.62 -1.18
C ALA A 630 15.20 9.69 -0.60
N ASP A 631 16.50 9.39 -0.48
CA ASP A 631 17.51 10.31 0.03
C ASP A 631 17.70 11.52 -0.90
N ALA A 632 17.69 11.29 -2.21
CA ALA A 632 17.78 12.35 -3.22
C ALA A 632 16.50 13.19 -3.36
N TYR A 633 15.35 12.67 -2.91
CA TYR A 633 14.02 13.20 -3.23
C TYR A 633 13.85 14.67 -2.87
N ALA A 634 14.28 15.10 -1.68
CA ALA A 634 14.10 16.47 -1.22
C ALA A 634 14.79 17.50 -2.14
N GLN A 635 16.00 17.17 -2.63
CA GLN A 635 16.75 18.02 -3.56
C GLN A 635 16.13 18.03 -4.96
N GLU A 636 15.76 16.85 -5.46
CA GLU A 636 15.12 16.71 -6.77
C GLU A 636 13.77 17.42 -6.82
N LYS A 637 13.01 17.34 -5.73
CA LYS A 637 11.72 18.03 -5.55
C LYS A 637 11.87 19.55 -5.62
N PHE A 638 12.94 20.11 -5.06
CA PHE A 638 13.27 21.53 -5.19
C PHE A 638 13.65 21.93 -6.61
N GLN A 639 14.50 21.15 -7.28
CA GLN A 639 14.87 21.39 -8.68
C GLN A 639 13.64 21.35 -9.60
N HIS A 640 12.75 20.38 -9.36
CA HIS A 640 11.46 20.27 -10.03
C HIS A 640 10.59 21.51 -9.80
N ALA A 641 10.52 22.03 -8.57
CA ALA A 641 9.75 23.22 -8.25
C ALA A 641 10.28 24.48 -8.95
N ALA A 642 11.61 24.62 -9.04
CA ALA A 642 12.24 25.68 -9.82
C ALA A 642 11.92 25.56 -11.32
N ALA A 643 11.94 24.34 -11.87
CA ALA A 643 11.59 24.09 -13.27
C ALA A 643 10.12 24.42 -13.56
N ALA A 644 9.20 24.02 -12.69
CA ALA A 644 7.77 24.32 -12.82
C ALA A 644 7.49 25.83 -12.77
N LEU A 645 8.16 26.55 -11.86
CA LEU A 645 8.06 28.01 -11.77
C LEU A 645 8.55 28.68 -13.05
N GLN A 646 9.68 28.23 -13.61
CA GLN A 646 10.19 28.73 -14.87
C GLN A 646 9.25 28.43 -16.03
N ALA A 647 8.70 27.22 -16.11
CA ALA A 647 7.81 26.80 -17.19
C ALA A 647 6.51 27.63 -17.23
N VAL A 648 5.91 27.89 -16.07
CA VAL A 648 4.59 28.54 -15.98
C VAL A 648 4.69 30.07 -15.94
N HIS A 649 5.65 30.60 -15.20
CA HIS A 649 5.75 32.05 -14.93
C HIS A 649 6.95 32.72 -15.62
N GLY A 650 7.81 31.96 -16.29
CA GLY A 650 9.03 32.50 -16.92
C GLY A 650 10.10 32.93 -15.91
N ILE A 651 9.91 32.67 -14.61
CA ILE A 651 10.83 33.12 -13.56
C ILE A 651 11.93 32.08 -13.36
N HIS A 652 13.15 32.47 -13.73
CA HIS A 652 14.34 31.64 -13.51
C HIS A 652 14.97 32.00 -12.15
N LEU A 653 14.78 31.18 -11.11
CA LEU A 653 15.23 31.49 -9.73
C LEU A 653 16.72 31.88 -9.64
N ARG A 654 17.60 31.23 -10.40
CA ARG A 654 19.03 31.59 -10.48
C ARG A 654 19.31 33.03 -10.94
N LYS A 655 18.41 33.63 -11.72
CA LYS A 655 18.49 35.00 -12.26
C LYS A 655 17.54 35.97 -11.55
N ALA A 656 16.66 35.49 -10.68
CA ALA A 656 15.66 36.32 -10.01
C ALA A 656 16.33 37.34 -9.07
N GLY A 657 15.94 38.61 -9.18
CA GLY A 657 16.34 39.69 -8.27
C GLY A 657 15.62 39.61 -6.92
N ALA A 658 16.07 40.41 -5.95
CA ALA A 658 15.47 40.47 -4.61
C ALA A 658 13.96 40.80 -4.67
N ASP A 659 13.55 41.73 -5.52
CA ASP A 659 12.13 42.08 -5.69
C ASP A 659 11.27 40.94 -6.24
N SER A 660 11.82 40.17 -7.20
CA SER A 660 11.13 39.01 -7.76
C SER A 660 10.96 37.91 -6.71
N ILE A 661 12.00 37.64 -5.92
CA ILE A 661 11.92 36.67 -4.82
C ILE A 661 10.94 37.13 -3.74
N LYS A 662 10.98 38.40 -3.36
CA LYS A 662 10.03 38.98 -2.42
C LYS A 662 8.59 38.85 -2.91
N SER A 663 8.33 39.12 -4.19
CA SER A 663 7.01 38.94 -4.79
C SER A 663 6.52 37.49 -4.73
N LEU A 664 7.40 36.51 -4.98
CA LEU A 664 7.06 35.09 -4.84
C LEU A 664 6.72 34.73 -3.38
N LEU A 665 7.52 35.21 -2.42
CA LEU A 665 7.29 34.98 -1.00
C LEU A 665 5.95 35.59 -0.54
N ASP A 666 5.66 36.83 -0.95
CA ASP A 666 4.42 37.53 -0.62
C ASP A 666 3.20 36.84 -1.27
N GLN A 667 3.30 36.43 -2.53
CA GLN A 667 2.24 35.67 -3.22
C GLN A 667 1.99 34.33 -2.51
N SER A 668 3.04 33.61 -2.14
CA SER A 668 2.91 32.34 -1.42
C SER A 668 2.28 32.51 -0.04
N LEU A 669 2.53 33.63 0.66
CA LEU A 669 1.85 33.96 1.91
C LEU A 669 0.36 34.18 1.69
N GLN A 670 -0.02 34.96 0.66
CA GLN A 670 -1.41 35.18 0.30
C GLN A 670 -2.12 33.86 -0.04
N THR A 671 -1.48 32.98 -0.81
CA THR A 671 -2.03 31.65 -1.11
C THR A 671 -2.22 30.83 0.17
N ARG A 672 -1.25 30.82 1.09
CA ARG A 672 -1.38 30.10 2.37
C ARG A 672 -2.54 30.64 3.21
N GLU A 673 -2.69 31.95 3.30
CA GLU A 673 -3.78 32.62 4.01
C GLU A 673 -5.14 32.25 3.42
N TRP A 674 -5.25 32.29 2.09
CA TRP A 674 -6.44 31.84 1.37
C TRP A 674 -6.76 30.36 1.64
N MET A 675 -5.76 29.47 1.61
CA MET A 675 -5.96 28.05 1.89
C MET A 675 -6.47 27.82 3.31
N VAL A 676 -5.86 28.44 4.33
CA VAL A 676 -6.29 28.29 5.73
C VAL A 676 -7.70 28.85 5.96
N LYS A 677 -8.01 29.99 5.32
CA LYS A 677 -9.39 30.52 5.29
C LYS A 677 -10.35 29.53 4.64
N GLY A 678 -10.00 28.98 3.48
CA GLY A 678 -10.80 27.98 2.77
C GLY A 678 -11.02 26.68 3.57
N ILE A 679 -10.02 26.21 4.32
CA ILE A 679 -10.16 25.08 5.25
C ILE A 679 -11.22 25.38 6.31
N TYR A 680 -11.16 26.55 6.93
CA TYR A 680 -12.16 26.97 7.92
C TYR A 680 -13.56 27.10 7.29
N GLU A 681 -13.68 27.81 6.18
CA GLU A 681 -14.96 28.06 5.50
C GLU A 681 -15.61 26.77 5.00
N ALA A 682 -14.85 25.86 4.40
CA ALA A 682 -15.35 24.57 3.95
C ALA A 682 -15.96 23.77 5.11
N ARG A 683 -15.29 23.74 6.27
CA ARG A 683 -15.83 23.07 7.47
C ARG A 683 -16.98 23.84 8.11
N ALA A 684 -16.94 25.17 8.11
CA ALA A 684 -18.00 26.01 8.67
C ALA A 684 -19.34 25.83 7.95
N LYS A 685 -19.34 25.47 6.65
CA LYS A 685 -20.56 25.14 5.90
C LYS A 685 -21.37 24.03 6.58
N ASP A 686 -20.72 23.02 7.16
CA ASP A 686 -21.42 21.93 7.86
C ASP A 686 -22.22 22.42 9.08
N TYR A 687 -21.77 23.49 9.74
CA TYR A 687 -22.42 24.07 10.94
C TYR A 687 -23.52 25.07 10.59
N LYS A 688 -23.54 25.57 9.34
CA LYS A 688 -24.51 26.56 8.85
C LYS A 688 -25.59 25.95 7.96
N ASN A 689 -25.31 24.82 7.31
CA ASN A 689 -26.22 24.20 6.35
C ASN A 689 -27.52 23.72 7.03
N PRO A 690 -28.70 24.20 6.62
CA PRO A 690 -29.97 23.81 7.24
C PRO A 690 -30.23 22.29 7.16
N PHE A 691 -29.83 21.62 6.08
CA PHE A 691 -29.97 20.16 5.93
C PHE A 691 -29.03 19.37 6.84
N ARG A 692 -27.88 19.94 7.23
CA ARG A 692 -27.03 19.33 8.27
C ARG A 692 -27.61 19.55 9.66
N LYS A 693 -28.22 20.72 9.90
CA LYS A 693 -28.79 21.09 11.19
C LYS A 693 -30.11 20.38 11.49
N MET A 694 -30.84 19.92 10.47
CA MET A 694 -32.20 19.38 10.62
C MET A 694 -32.31 18.16 11.55
N VAL A 695 -31.21 17.43 11.78
CA VAL A 695 -31.17 16.25 12.65
C VAL A 695 -30.83 16.55 14.12
N TYR A 696 -30.67 17.83 14.48
CA TYR A 696 -30.33 18.26 15.83
C TYR A 696 -31.42 19.16 16.39
N GLU A 697 -31.82 18.91 17.63
CA GLU A 697 -32.87 19.65 18.33
C GLU A 697 -32.44 21.10 18.63
N SER A 698 -31.13 21.34 18.71
CA SER A 698 -30.56 22.68 18.92
C SER A 698 -29.10 22.75 18.47
N THR A 699 -28.57 23.97 18.33
CA THR A 699 -27.12 24.20 18.11
C THR A 699 -26.27 23.63 19.26
N ALA A 700 -26.77 23.63 20.49
CA ALA A 700 -26.07 23.05 21.64
C ALA A 700 -25.95 21.53 21.50
N ALA A 701 -27.03 20.85 21.07
CA ALA A 701 -27.03 19.41 20.79
C ALA A 701 -26.04 19.08 19.66
N MET A 702 -26.09 19.83 18.55
CA MET A 702 -25.15 19.66 17.43
C MET A 702 -23.70 19.82 17.89
N ASN A 703 -23.37 20.84 18.68
CA ASN A 703 -22.02 21.07 19.18
C ASN A 703 -21.54 19.97 20.12
N LYS A 704 -22.43 19.36 20.91
CA LYS A 704 -22.10 18.23 21.78
C LYS A 704 -21.83 16.95 21.00
N VAL A 705 -22.54 16.74 19.88
CA VAL A 705 -22.39 15.54 19.02
C VAL A 705 -21.20 15.67 18.06
N THR A 706 -21.09 16.81 17.38
CA THR A 706 -20.11 17.02 16.29
C THR A 706 -18.81 17.68 16.77
N GLY A 707 -18.79 18.19 18.00
CA GLY A 707 -17.74 19.07 18.52
C GLY A 707 -17.93 20.51 18.04
N LYS A 708 -17.50 21.48 18.85
CA LYS A 708 -17.49 22.89 18.47
C LYS A 708 -16.46 23.15 17.37
N LEU A 709 -16.84 23.96 16.36
CA LEU A 709 -15.95 24.29 15.24
C LEU A 709 -14.66 24.94 15.72
N GLU A 710 -14.74 25.82 16.71
CA GLU A 710 -13.61 26.57 17.29
C GLU A 710 -12.64 25.65 18.05
N GLN A 711 -13.07 24.44 18.40
CA GLN A 711 -12.28 23.44 19.11
C GLN A 711 -11.70 22.38 18.18
N ASN A 712 -11.94 22.47 16.87
CA ASN A 712 -11.38 21.53 15.90
C ASN A 712 -9.85 21.61 15.89
N ALA A 713 -9.18 20.53 16.32
CA ALA A 713 -7.73 20.49 16.50
C ALA A 713 -6.96 20.74 15.18
N PHE A 714 -7.43 20.18 14.07
CA PHE A 714 -6.79 20.36 12.76
C PHE A 714 -6.85 21.83 12.30
N ILE A 715 -7.99 22.51 12.47
CA ILE A 715 -8.11 23.94 12.12
C ILE A 715 -7.17 24.80 12.98
N LYS A 716 -7.04 24.50 14.27
CA LYS A 716 -6.11 25.21 15.15
C LYS A 716 -4.66 25.02 14.69
N GLN A 717 -4.28 23.79 14.41
CA GLN A 717 -2.96 23.45 13.87
C GLN A 717 -2.66 24.19 12.56
N GLU A 718 -3.62 24.28 11.63
CA GLU A 718 -3.42 25.01 10.37
C GLU A 718 -3.25 26.53 10.59
N LYS A 719 -3.96 27.12 11.56
CA LYS A 719 -3.80 28.54 11.94
C LYS A 719 -2.43 28.80 12.59
N GLU A 720 -1.99 27.93 13.50
CA GLU A 720 -0.65 28.01 14.11
C GLU A 720 0.46 27.83 13.06
N GLY A 721 0.24 26.92 12.11
CA GLY A 721 1.12 26.72 10.96
C GLY A 721 1.20 27.96 10.06
N LEU A 722 0.09 28.67 9.85
CA LEU A 722 0.09 29.95 9.11
C LEU A 722 0.91 31.03 9.82
N GLU A 723 0.77 31.18 11.14
CA GLU A 723 1.58 32.15 11.90
C GLU A 723 3.08 31.83 11.83
N THR A 724 3.43 30.54 11.88
CA THR A 724 4.81 30.08 11.69
C THR A 724 5.31 30.38 10.28
N PHE A 725 4.48 30.12 9.27
CA PHE A 725 4.78 30.42 7.87
C PHE A 725 5.00 31.92 7.65
N ARG A 726 4.14 32.78 8.22
CA ARG A 726 4.25 34.25 8.15
C ARG A 726 5.57 34.75 8.74
N LYS A 727 5.97 34.23 9.91
CA LYS A 727 7.27 34.56 10.53
C LYS A 727 8.44 34.12 9.64
N THR A 728 8.33 32.95 9.03
CA THR A 728 9.37 32.40 8.13
C THR A 728 9.53 33.26 6.89
N ILE A 729 8.42 33.59 6.21
CA ILE A 729 8.41 34.48 5.04
C ILE A 729 9.02 35.84 5.39
N ALA A 730 8.59 36.48 6.49
CA ALA A 730 9.14 37.77 6.90
C ALA A 730 10.65 37.71 7.21
N SER A 731 11.12 36.60 7.78
CA SER A 731 12.54 36.37 8.03
C SER A 731 13.33 36.24 6.73
N LEU A 732 12.87 35.42 5.79
CA LEU A 732 13.51 35.23 4.49
C LEU A 732 13.51 36.50 3.65
N SER A 733 12.38 37.22 3.59
CA SER A 733 12.28 38.50 2.87
C SER A 733 13.29 39.52 3.40
N ARG A 734 13.57 39.56 4.71
CA ARG A 734 14.63 40.43 5.27
C ARG A 734 16.04 39.94 4.94
N LYS A 735 16.29 38.63 5.06
CA LYS A 735 17.60 38.02 4.78
C LYS A 735 18.03 38.21 3.33
N TRP A 736 17.07 38.18 2.40
CA TRP A 736 17.33 38.21 0.96
C TRP A 736 17.01 39.55 0.29
N ALA A 737 16.76 40.61 1.08
CA ALA A 737 16.42 41.95 0.58
C ALA A 737 17.56 42.65 -0.21
N GLY A 738 18.74 42.04 -0.36
CA GLY A 738 19.92 42.66 -0.94
C GLY A 738 20.58 43.66 0.02
N LYS A 739 21.91 43.63 0.09
CA LYS A 739 22.73 44.77 0.49
C LYS A 739 23.47 45.27 -0.74
#